data_AF-A0A2V7C9X1-F1
#
_entry.id   AF-A0A2V7C9X1-F1
#
_cell.length_a   1.000
_cell.length_b   1.000
_cell.length_c   1.000
_cell.angle_alpha   90.00
_cell.angle_beta   90.00
_cell.angle_gamma   90.00
#
_symmetry.space_group_name_H-M   'P 1'
#
loop_
_entity.id
_entity.type
_entity.pdbx_description
1 polymer ?
#
loop_
_entity_poly.entity_id
_entity_poly.type
_entity_poly.pdbx_seq_one_letter_code
_entity_poly.pdbx_strand_id
1 'polypeptide(L)'
;MRAWTVDADDIRVAEDFDDALLHRTPEIDSFLNLDRDDKFIVIGTKGFGKTLLLKAKRILYQRAGRAVCLPTGTLLDKPIGDKIFGKEALTFFAASSLPWSKLWLTAIAAATLKHLGRAEDLRVTAKLTGLMADERLHGVIDHFVRLLDFSPSDLQRAAADTDGHLLPRLRAVNSPVAIFIDGVDEYFNKHIESRTSLPSVTGPLSPSVWYFAQLGLVEVAYQLRRINHHLKVFAAVRKEAYARLQTTVMAQQYRGSAVDIVYPIESLREIFVNNIRLEKADKMVRPERLRADPIEAFLGRTKIAHVYTGEEEDTFDYVCRHTLLRPRDLMTIGERLTALRPEERRHEHRVKEAVNLAATEIAREYLTEIAPYVADLDLERFLGRIPGHILTPDEVEELFRDHNLEGGAVDEKHVFCALYRIGLLGHLHHDLVRGQWVQRFLRPGEGTLEPDGVLPRATRYLVHPVLSDVIGRLNPEYLHRIDPVNIVGYGRAWRGTPSGDRAVTARTLCVLTGDVQGFGGLMRAGVDAAVRQALEQAMRKWARETIAAEIPAGDTVWVVHDDPVVLAQVARHLMDEVYRAPGQPRLRIALHYGEVQTRRRTNDGMPVIAGGDAVLCAARVEPHVEPGQIWVTEEFRAQLAERPSLWRTTPVTGSGGAPEINIKKEGGTEPDLWVRLHRLEF
;
A
#
# COMPACT_ATOMS: atom_id res chain seq x y z
N MET A 1 8.24 29.32 1.71
CA MET A 1 7.04 28.60 1.22
C MET A 1 6.19 28.10 2.38
N ARG A 2 4.92 27.76 2.16
CA ARG A 2 4.04 27.20 3.21
C ARG A 2 4.23 25.68 3.30
N ALA A 3 4.06 25.12 4.50
CA ALA A 3 3.98 23.67 4.65
C ALA A 3 2.84 23.09 3.80
N TRP A 4 2.99 21.83 3.37
CA TRP A 4 2.01 21.06 2.59
C TRP A 4 1.71 21.64 1.20
N THR A 5 2.67 22.32 0.59
CA THR A 5 2.51 22.82 -0.80
C THR A 5 2.41 21.64 -1.77
N VAL A 6 1.26 21.49 -2.42
CA VAL A 6 0.95 20.36 -3.34
C VAL A 6 1.54 20.58 -4.73
N ASP A 7 1.55 21.83 -5.21
CA ASP A 7 2.02 22.20 -6.54
C ASP A 7 3.34 22.97 -6.50
N ALA A 8 4.35 22.46 -7.21
CA ALA A 8 5.63 23.14 -7.35
C ALA A 8 5.53 24.43 -8.19
N ASP A 9 4.42 24.67 -8.91
CA ASP A 9 4.19 25.90 -9.64
C ASP A 9 3.94 27.14 -8.77
N ASP A 10 3.69 26.94 -7.49
CA ASP A 10 3.71 28.02 -6.50
C ASP A 10 5.12 28.62 -6.29
N ILE A 11 6.19 27.89 -6.66
CA ILE A 11 7.56 28.41 -6.68
C ILE A 11 7.77 29.18 -7.99
N ARG A 12 7.58 30.50 -7.99
CA ARG A 12 7.67 31.31 -9.22
C ARG A 12 9.06 31.89 -9.44
N VAL A 13 9.71 32.32 -8.37
CA VAL A 13 11.06 32.91 -8.42
C VAL A 13 12.03 32.22 -7.46
N ALA A 14 13.32 32.53 -7.60
CA ALA A 14 14.37 31.86 -6.83
C ALA A 14 14.33 32.19 -5.32
N GLU A 15 13.72 33.32 -4.98
CA GLU A 15 13.51 33.80 -3.61
C GLU A 15 12.41 33.02 -2.88
N ASP A 16 11.47 32.40 -3.61
CA ASP A 16 10.38 31.61 -3.03
C ASP A 16 10.85 30.23 -2.55
N PHE A 17 12.01 29.79 -3.02
CA PHE A 17 12.56 28.45 -2.78
C PHE A 17 13.34 28.37 -1.47
N ASP A 18 12.92 27.43 -0.62
CA ASP A 18 13.59 27.05 0.61
C ASP A 18 14.21 25.66 0.45
N ASP A 19 15.52 25.55 0.67
CA ASP A 19 16.27 24.30 0.60
C ASP A 19 15.73 23.23 1.55
N ALA A 20 15.08 23.62 2.65
CA ALA A 20 14.47 22.71 3.62
C ALA A 20 13.26 21.92 3.07
N LEU A 21 12.69 22.36 1.93
CA LEU A 21 11.56 21.68 1.29
C LEU A 21 11.97 20.41 0.56
N LEU A 22 13.24 20.32 0.16
CA LEU A 22 13.72 19.24 -0.67
C LEU A 22 14.35 18.17 0.21
N HIS A 23 13.66 17.03 0.35
CA HIS A 23 14.29 15.85 0.91
C HIS A 23 15.33 15.30 -0.08
N ARG A 24 16.59 15.26 0.35
CA ARG A 24 17.72 14.90 -0.51
C ARG A 24 18.06 13.42 -0.32
N THR A 25 17.73 12.60 -1.31
CA THR A 25 18.28 11.25 -1.44
C THR A 25 19.67 11.31 -2.11
N PRO A 26 20.49 10.25 -2.04
CA PRO A 26 21.79 10.23 -2.72
C PRO A 26 21.71 10.54 -4.22
N GLU A 27 20.65 10.09 -4.90
CA GLU A 27 20.40 10.35 -6.30
C GLU A 27 20.05 11.82 -6.57
N ILE A 28 19.23 12.41 -5.69
CA ILE A 28 18.87 13.84 -5.74
C ILE A 28 20.11 14.70 -5.47
N ASP A 29 20.90 14.37 -4.45
CA ASP A 29 22.16 15.06 -4.15
C ASP A 29 23.13 14.99 -5.33
N SER A 30 23.27 13.81 -5.94
CA SER A 30 24.11 13.65 -7.13
C SER A 30 23.61 14.50 -8.30
N PHE A 31 22.30 14.61 -8.48
CA PHE A 31 21.72 15.47 -9.52
C PHE A 31 21.93 16.95 -9.22
N LEU A 32 21.79 17.39 -7.97
CA LEU A 32 21.92 18.79 -7.58
C LEU A 32 23.38 19.27 -7.56
N ASN A 33 24.33 18.38 -7.34
CA ASN A 33 25.77 18.69 -7.33
C ASN A 33 26.17 19.43 -8.62
N LEU A 34 26.67 20.66 -8.49
CA LEU A 34 27.03 21.49 -9.64
C LEU A 34 28.34 21.07 -10.31
N ASP A 35 29.19 20.30 -9.62
CA ASP A 35 30.46 19.79 -10.16
C ASP A 35 30.26 18.53 -11.01
N ARG A 36 29.04 17.98 -11.02
CA ARG A 36 28.64 16.83 -11.80
C ARG A 36 27.50 17.20 -12.75
N ASP A 37 27.82 17.16 -14.04
CA ASP A 37 26.87 17.43 -15.13
C ASP A 37 26.64 16.19 -16.01
N ASP A 38 26.79 15.00 -15.43
CA ASP A 38 26.48 13.73 -16.09
C ASP A 38 24.99 13.39 -16.02
N LYS A 39 24.28 13.88 -14.99
CA LYS A 39 22.84 13.72 -14.84
C LYS A 39 22.08 14.98 -15.24
N PHE A 40 21.21 14.88 -16.24
CA PHE A 40 20.46 16.04 -16.76
C PHE A 40 19.01 15.72 -17.15
N ILE A 41 18.61 14.45 -17.17
CA ILE A 41 17.20 14.06 -17.36
C ILE A 41 16.61 13.62 -16.02
N VAL A 42 15.53 14.27 -15.58
CA VAL A 42 14.76 13.90 -14.39
C VAL A 42 13.59 13.01 -14.79
N ILE A 43 13.56 11.79 -14.29
CA ILE A 43 12.51 10.81 -14.57
C ILE A 43 11.66 10.63 -13.32
N GLY A 44 10.35 10.58 -13.51
CA GLY A 44 9.41 10.25 -12.44
C GLY A 44 7.97 10.25 -12.93
N THR A 45 7.09 9.55 -12.21
CA THR A 45 5.65 9.65 -12.42
C THR A 45 5.11 10.97 -11.86
N LYS A 46 3.84 11.30 -12.10
CA LYS A 46 3.21 12.50 -11.54
C LYS A 46 3.22 12.44 -10.02
N GLY A 47 3.48 13.58 -9.39
CA GLY A 47 3.51 13.69 -7.93
C GLY A 47 4.82 13.28 -7.25
N PHE A 48 5.88 12.93 -8.00
CA PHE A 48 7.21 12.63 -7.45
C PHE A 48 8.16 13.83 -7.35
N GLY A 49 7.71 15.04 -7.72
CA GLY A 49 8.50 16.27 -7.55
C GLY A 49 9.53 16.55 -8.66
N LYS A 50 9.28 16.11 -9.90
CA LYS A 50 10.15 16.42 -11.07
C LYS A 50 10.37 17.92 -11.24
N THR A 51 9.28 18.68 -11.29
CA THR A 51 9.28 20.15 -11.41
C THR A 51 10.04 20.80 -10.26
N LEU A 52 9.82 20.35 -9.02
CA LEU A 52 10.52 20.85 -7.84
C LEU A 52 12.04 20.65 -7.96
N LEU A 53 12.46 19.45 -8.38
CA LEU A 53 13.87 19.12 -8.54
C LEU A 53 14.55 19.93 -9.65
N LEU A 54 13.87 20.15 -10.78
CA LEU A 54 14.37 21.02 -11.85
C LEU A 54 14.50 22.47 -11.38
N LYS A 55 13.50 23.02 -10.66
CA LYS A 55 13.56 24.37 -10.08
C LYS A 55 14.73 24.50 -9.11
N ALA A 56 14.93 23.51 -8.24
CA ALA A 56 16.07 23.50 -7.32
C ALA A 56 17.42 23.58 -8.07
N LYS A 57 17.61 22.74 -9.11
CA LYS A 57 18.83 22.77 -9.93
C LYS A 57 19.00 24.12 -10.65
N ARG A 58 17.93 24.66 -11.24
CA ARG A 58 17.92 26.00 -11.88
C ARG A 58 18.40 27.09 -10.94
N ILE A 59 17.88 27.10 -9.73
CA ILE A 59 18.19 28.10 -8.71
C ILE A 59 19.65 27.98 -8.28
N LEU A 60 20.18 26.76 -8.12
CA LEU A 60 21.59 26.54 -7.82
C LEU A 60 22.51 27.09 -8.92
N TYR A 61 22.22 26.85 -10.20
CA TYR A 61 22.99 27.44 -11.31
C TYR A 61 22.94 28.96 -11.32
N GLN A 62 21.77 29.54 -11.07
CA GLN A 62 21.57 30.99 -11.05
C GLN A 62 22.34 31.65 -9.90
N ARG A 63 22.21 31.13 -8.67
CA ARG A 63 22.90 31.65 -7.48
C ARG A 63 24.42 31.54 -7.61
N ALA A 64 24.90 30.45 -8.21
CA ALA A 64 26.34 30.24 -8.40
C ALA A 64 26.93 30.98 -9.62
N GLY A 65 26.11 31.63 -10.45
CA GLY A 65 26.55 32.31 -11.67
C GLY A 65 27.28 31.40 -12.67
N ARG A 66 27.05 30.08 -12.61
CA ARG A 66 27.82 29.10 -13.41
C ARG A 66 27.48 29.11 -14.89
N ALA A 67 26.25 29.49 -15.23
CA ALA A 67 25.78 29.52 -16.60
C ALA A 67 24.70 30.57 -16.77
N VAL A 68 24.61 31.09 -17.99
CA VAL A 68 23.43 31.81 -18.44
C VAL A 68 22.29 30.82 -18.54
N CYS A 69 21.16 31.12 -17.94
CA CYS A 69 20.09 30.14 -17.82
C CYS A 69 18.85 30.54 -18.62
N LEU A 70 18.29 29.56 -19.34
CA LEU A 70 17.07 29.68 -20.14
C LEU A 70 15.93 28.86 -19.49
N PRO A 71 14.71 29.39 -19.44
CA PRO A 71 14.30 30.71 -19.94
C PRO A 71 14.74 31.85 -19.01
N THR A 72 14.64 33.08 -19.52
CA THR A 72 14.82 34.32 -18.74
C THR A 72 13.48 34.78 -18.17
N GLY A 73 13.45 35.20 -16.91
CA GLY A 73 12.25 35.74 -16.25
C GLY A 73 11.35 34.70 -15.57
N THR A 74 11.49 33.42 -15.89
CA THR A 74 10.85 32.31 -15.19
C THR A 74 11.87 31.21 -14.87
N LEU A 75 11.54 30.31 -13.94
CA LEU A 75 12.45 29.23 -13.54
C LEU A 75 12.54 28.09 -14.58
N LEU A 76 11.42 27.74 -15.22
CA LEU A 76 11.32 26.62 -16.16
C LEU A 76 10.60 27.08 -17.42
N ASP A 77 11.00 26.49 -18.55
CA ASP A 77 10.32 26.64 -19.83
C ASP A 77 9.22 25.60 -19.93
N LYS A 78 7.95 26.05 -19.96
CA LYS A 78 6.77 25.18 -19.96
C LYS A 78 5.81 25.58 -21.09
N PRO A 79 5.37 24.62 -21.92
CA PRO A 79 4.36 24.87 -22.94
C PRO A 79 2.97 25.08 -22.31
N ILE A 80 2.17 25.96 -22.90
CA ILE A 80 0.81 26.28 -22.43
C ILE A 80 -0.19 25.97 -23.54
N GLY A 81 -1.33 25.36 -23.17
CA GLY A 81 -2.40 24.98 -24.09
C GLY A 81 -2.20 23.60 -24.70
N ASP A 82 -2.81 23.36 -25.88
CA ASP A 82 -2.78 22.07 -26.56
C ASP A 82 -2.55 22.24 -28.07
N LYS A 83 -1.61 21.49 -28.65
CA LYS A 83 -1.39 21.51 -30.11
C LYS A 83 -2.38 20.61 -30.84
N ILE A 84 -3.23 21.16 -31.70
CA ILE A 84 -4.07 20.37 -32.62
C ILE A 84 -3.27 20.05 -33.89
N PHE A 85 -3.17 18.77 -34.24
CA PHE A 85 -2.47 18.31 -35.45
C PHE A 85 -3.46 18.04 -36.58
N GLY A 86 -3.09 18.42 -37.81
CA GLY A 86 -3.73 17.86 -39.01
C GLY A 86 -3.28 16.42 -39.26
N LYS A 87 -3.99 15.69 -40.13
CA LYS A 87 -3.67 14.27 -40.45
C LYS A 87 -2.22 14.08 -40.91
N GLU A 88 -1.73 14.94 -41.80
CA GLU A 88 -0.38 14.85 -42.34
C GLU A 88 0.70 15.02 -41.25
N ALA A 89 0.58 16.08 -40.44
CA ALA A 89 1.50 16.34 -39.34
C ALA A 89 1.46 15.23 -38.28
N LEU A 90 0.26 14.72 -37.97
CA LEU A 90 0.12 13.60 -37.04
C LEU A 90 0.85 12.35 -37.55
N THR A 91 0.65 11.96 -38.81
CA THR A 91 1.36 10.81 -39.41
C THR A 91 2.86 11.00 -39.35
N PHE A 92 3.34 12.21 -39.65
CA PHE A 92 4.76 12.55 -39.59
C PHE A 92 5.34 12.38 -38.17
N PHE A 93 4.69 12.95 -37.15
CA PHE A 93 5.17 12.92 -35.77
C PHE A 93 4.89 11.60 -35.03
N ALA A 94 3.89 10.83 -35.46
CA ALA A 94 3.56 9.53 -34.87
C ALA A 94 4.43 8.39 -35.40
N ALA A 95 5.24 8.61 -36.45
CA ALA A 95 6.02 7.57 -37.08
C ALA A 95 7.25 7.13 -36.25
N SER A 96 7.95 8.06 -35.60
CA SER A 96 9.15 7.77 -34.79
C SER A 96 9.57 8.97 -33.92
N SER A 97 10.59 8.81 -33.07
CA SER A 97 11.21 9.91 -32.31
C SER A 97 12.03 10.88 -33.17
N LEU A 98 12.51 10.47 -34.35
CA LEU A 98 13.46 11.25 -35.14
C LEU A 98 12.94 12.66 -35.55
N PRO A 99 11.70 12.82 -36.06
CA PRO A 99 11.12 14.14 -36.31
C PRO A 99 11.11 15.06 -35.09
N TRP A 100 10.82 14.50 -33.92
CA TRP A 100 10.83 15.23 -32.65
C TRP A 100 12.24 15.67 -32.27
N SER A 101 13.24 14.79 -32.42
CA SER A 101 14.63 15.12 -32.17
C SER A 101 15.12 16.26 -33.07
N LYS A 102 14.74 16.27 -34.36
CA LYS A 102 15.07 17.40 -35.25
C LYS A 102 14.37 18.70 -34.86
N LEU A 103 13.10 18.62 -34.47
CA LEU A 103 12.33 19.78 -34.03
C LEU A 103 12.91 20.37 -32.73
N TRP A 104 13.18 19.53 -31.72
CA TRP A 104 13.82 19.94 -30.46
C TRP A 104 15.20 20.54 -30.68
N LEU A 105 16.01 19.93 -31.52
CA LEU A 105 17.34 20.45 -31.83
C LEU A 105 17.26 21.84 -32.47
N THR A 106 16.35 22.03 -33.42
CA THR A 106 16.10 23.32 -34.07
C THR A 106 15.66 24.37 -33.06
N ALA A 107 14.69 24.02 -32.19
CA ALA A 107 14.18 24.93 -31.16
C ALA A 107 15.27 25.36 -30.16
N ILE A 108 16.02 24.40 -29.62
CA ILE A 108 17.11 24.66 -28.67
C ILE A 108 18.20 25.51 -29.33
N ALA A 109 18.58 25.18 -30.57
CA ALA A 109 19.62 25.90 -31.27
C ALA A 109 19.20 27.34 -31.60
N ALA A 110 17.99 27.54 -32.12
CA ALA A 110 17.46 28.85 -32.43
C ALA A 110 17.39 29.74 -31.17
N ALA A 111 16.78 29.24 -30.09
CA ALA A 111 16.63 30.00 -28.84
C ALA A 111 17.99 30.34 -28.22
N THR A 112 18.93 29.38 -28.19
CA THR A 112 20.27 29.59 -27.62
C THR A 112 21.06 30.63 -28.43
N LEU A 113 21.10 30.51 -29.75
CA LEU A 113 21.84 31.44 -30.60
C LEU A 113 21.22 32.83 -30.57
N LYS A 114 19.89 32.93 -30.55
CA LYS A 114 19.18 34.19 -30.41
C LYS A 114 19.51 34.86 -29.07
N HIS A 115 19.44 34.11 -27.98
CA HIS A 115 19.75 34.63 -26.65
C HIS A 115 21.19 35.14 -26.53
N LEU A 116 22.15 34.47 -27.17
CA LEU A 116 23.55 34.87 -27.20
C LEU A 116 23.85 36.00 -28.21
N GLY A 117 22.87 36.51 -28.95
CA GLY A 117 23.08 37.51 -30.00
C GLY A 117 23.89 36.98 -31.20
N ARG A 118 23.84 35.67 -31.47
CA ARG A 118 24.61 34.97 -32.52
C ARG A 118 23.75 34.50 -33.70
N ALA A 119 22.56 35.07 -33.84
CA ALA A 119 21.62 34.77 -34.90
C ALA A 119 21.93 35.50 -36.23
N GLU A 120 22.79 36.53 -36.19
CA GLU A 120 23.12 37.35 -37.35
C GLU A 120 23.90 36.57 -38.42
N ASP A 121 23.67 36.94 -39.69
CA ASP A 121 24.32 36.37 -40.90
C ASP A 121 24.14 34.85 -41.10
N LEU A 122 23.13 34.25 -40.49
CA LEU A 122 22.76 32.87 -40.75
C LEU A 122 22.09 32.73 -42.12
N ARG A 123 22.66 31.90 -43.00
CA ARG A 123 22.11 31.58 -44.32
C ARG A 123 21.10 30.44 -44.20
N VAL A 124 19.90 30.75 -43.71
CA VAL A 124 18.82 29.77 -43.53
C VAL A 124 17.58 30.15 -44.32
N THR A 125 16.62 29.24 -44.42
CA THR A 125 15.34 29.48 -45.10
C THR A 125 14.56 30.62 -44.47
N ALA A 126 13.77 31.34 -45.28
CA ALA A 126 13.00 32.51 -44.85
C ALA A 126 12.07 32.23 -43.65
N LYS A 127 11.51 31.03 -43.55
CA LYS A 127 10.68 30.63 -42.39
C LYS A 127 11.50 30.54 -41.10
N LEU A 128 12.70 29.96 -41.15
CA LEU A 128 13.57 29.87 -39.99
C LEU A 128 14.16 31.25 -39.63
N THR A 129 14.51 32.07 -40.62
CA THR A 129 14.90 33.47 -40.39
C THR A 129 13.79 34.25 -39.68
N GLY A 130 12.54 34.11 -40.13
CA GLY A 130 11.38 34.75 -39.51
C GLY A 130 11.15 34.28 -38.06
N LEU A 131 11.29 32.98 -37.80
CA LEU A 131 11.23 32.42 -36.44
C LEU A 131 12.30 33.03 -35.52
N MET A 132 13.54 33.11 -35.98
CA MET A 132 14.66 33.63 -35.18
C MET A 132 14.55 35.14 -34.95
N ALA A 133 14.00 35.88 -35.90
CA ALA A 133 13.81 37.33 -35.83
C ALA A 133 12.57 37.76 -34.99
N ASP A 134 11.65 36.86 -34.68
CA ASP A 134 10.42 37.21 -33.95
C ASP A 134 10.72 37.56 -32.49
N GLU A 135 10.78 38.85 -32.16
CA GLU A 135 11.10 39.36 -30.82
C GLU A 135 10.21 38.82 -29.70
N ARG A 136 9.05 38.22 -30.00
CA ARG A 136 8.14 37.65 -29.00
C ARG A 136 8.60 36.29 -28.49
N LEU A 137 9.48 35.59 -29.22
CA LEU A 137 9.94 34.25 -28.86
C LEU A 137 11.24 34.33 -28.06
N HIS A 138 11.20 33.96 -26.77
CA HIS A 138 12.31 34.12 -25.84
C HIS A 138 12.86 32.77 -25.36
N GLY A 139 11.98 31.80 -25.11
CA GLY A 139 12.32 30.46 -24.62
C GLY A 139 12.52 29.44 -25.73
N VAL A 140 13.06 28.27 -25.37
CA VAL A 140 13.08 27.08 -26.24
C VAL A 140 11.66 26.64 -26.57
N ILE A 141 10.75 26.68 -25.61
CA ILE A 141 9.37 26.26 -25.81
C ILE A 141 8.63 27.20 -26.78
N ASP A 142 8.88 28.50 -26.74
CA ASP A 142 8.28 29.45 -27.70
C ASP A 142 8.63 29.06 -29.14
N HIS A 143 9.91 28.76 -29.39
CA HIS A 143 10.39 28.31 -30.68
C HIS A 143 9.86 26.92 -31.03
N PHE A 144 9.81 26.00 -30.07
CA PHE A 144 9.27 24.64 -30.22
C PHE A 144 7.80 24.68 -30.65
N VAL A 145 6.94 25.41 -29.93
CA VAL A 145 5.51 25.53 -30.22
C VAL A 145 5.31 26.15 -31.60
N ARG A 146 6.09 27.17 -31.95
CA ARG A 146 5.99 27.82 -33.26
C ARG A 146 6.45 26.91 -34.42
N LEU A 147 7.45 26.07 -34.18
CA LEU A 147 7.88 25.05 -35.15
C LEU A 147 6.81 23.97 -35.37
N LEU A 148 5.96 23.66 -34.39
CA LEU A 148 4.84 22.74 -34.59
C LEU A 148 3.78 23.26 -35.58
N ASP A 149 3.81 24.54 -35.94
CA ASP A 149 2.96 25.12 -37.00
C ASP A 149 3.52 24.90 -38.41
N PHE A 150 4.76 24.40 -38.54
CA PHE A 150 5.39 24.18 -39.84
C PHE A 150 4.84 22.92 -40.51
N SER A 151 4.80 22.92 -41.84
CA SER A 151 4.51 21.69 -42.59
C SER A 151 5.67 20.69 -42.43
N PRO A 152 5.44 19.38 -42.60
CA PRO A 152 6.52 18.39 -42.59
C PRO A 152 7.69 18.74 -43.52
N SER A 153 7.38 19.29 -44.70
CA SER A 153 8.42 19.73 -45.66
C SER A 153 9.25 20.90 -45.14
N ASP A 154 8.62 21.87 -44.46
CA ASP A 154 9.31 23.01 -43.87
C ASP A 154 10.16 22.59 -42.66
N LEU A 155 9.67 21.64 -41.86
CA LEU A 155 10.43 21.05 -40.75
C LEU A 155 11.68 20.33 -41.23
N GLN A 156 11.59 19.58 -42.33
CA GLN A 156 12.75 18.94 -42.95
C GLN A 156 13.78 19.98 -43.45
N ARG A 157 13.32 21.07 -44.07
CA ARG A 157 14.22 22.17 -44.48
C ARG A 157 14.85 22.88 -43.28
N ALA A 158 14.07 23.17 -42.23
CA ALA A 158 14.59 23.77 -41.00
C ALA A 158 15.58 22.85 -40.28
N ALA A 159 15.39 21.53 -40.33
CA ALA A 159 16.34 20.55 -39.83
C ALA A 159 17.66 20.56 -40.61
N ALA A 160 17.60 20.64 -41.95
CA ALA A 160 18.78 20.77 -42.80
C ALA A 160 19.54 22.08 -42.53
N ASP A 161 18.81 23.20 -42.40
CA ASP A 161 19.38 24.50 -42.00
C ASP A 161 20.03 24.43 -40.61
N THR A 162 19.42 23.69 -39.68
CA THR A 162 19.94 23.51 -38.33
C THR A 162 21.25 22.75 -38.35
N ASP A 163 21.31 21.64 -39.10
CA ASP A 163 22.52 20.83 -39.23
C ASP A 163 23.65 21.60 -39.95
N GLY A 164 23.31 22.36 -41.00
CA GLY A 164 24.27 23.07 -41.84
C GLY A 164 24.75 24.43 -41.30
N HIS A 165 23.92 25.13 -40.51
CA HIS A 165 24.19 26.52 -40.13
C HIS A 165 24.12 26.78 -38.62
N LEU A 166 23.08 26.30 -37.92
CA LEU A 166 22.93 26.57 -36.48
C LEU A 166 23.90 25.71 -35.64
N LEU A 167 24.01 24.41 -35.92
CA LEU A 167 24.91 23.51 -35.18
C LEU A 167 26.38 23.96 -35.22
N PRO A 168 26.95 24.37 -36.38
CA PRO A 168 28.30 24.93 -36.42
C PRO A 168 28.47 26.16 -35.51
N ARG A 169 27.47 27.06 -35.44
CA ARG A 169 27.52 28.21 -34.54
C ARG A 169 27.40 27.81 -33.07
N LEU A 170 26.56 26.83 -32.75
CA LEU A 170 26.45 26.27 -31.40
C LEU A 170 27.75 25.62 -30.92
N ARG A 171 28.47 24.92 -31.80
CA ARG A 171 29.79 24.33 -31.48
C ARG A 171 30.81 25.39 -31.07
N ALA A 172 30.70 26.59 -31.63
CA ALA A 172 31.57 27.72 -31.31
C ALA A 172 31.14 28.52 -30.07
N VAL A 173 30.14 28.06 -29.31
CA VAL A 173 29.71 28.71 -28.06
C VAL A 173 30.67 28.33 -26.95
N ASN A 174 31.30 29.33 -26.33
CA ASN A 174 32.26 29.14 -25.23
C ASN A 174 31.68 29.58 -23.87
N SER A 175 30.52 30.25 -23.86
CA SER A 175 29.80 30.64 -22.65
C SER A 175 28.89 29.50 -22.20
N PRO A 176 28.96 29.06 -20.92
CA PRO A 176 28.03 28.05 -20.41
C PRO A 176 26.57 28.53 -20.48
N VAL A 177 25.71 27.71 -21.06
CA VAL A 177 24.25 27.91 -21.12
C VAL A 177 23.55 26.71 -20.52
N ALA A 178 22.64 26.94 -19.58
CA ALA A 178 21.82 25.92 -18.95
C ALA A 178 20.34 26.14 -19.27
N ILE A 179 19.70 25.15 -19.89
CA ILE A 179 18.32 25.21 -20.39
C ILE A 179 17.48 24.29 -19.53
N PHE A 180 16.32 24.76 -19.05
CA PHE A 180 15.46 24.00 -18.15
C PHE A 180 14.05 23.87 -18.74
N ILE A 181 13.69 22.65 -19.16
CA ILE A 181 12.43 22.34 -19.86
C ILE A 181 11.57 21.41 -19.01
N ASP A 182 10.29 21.71 -18.87
CA ASP A 182 9.32 20.89 -18.12
C ASP A 182 7.94 20.88 -18.81
N GLY A 183 7.05 19.99 -18.38
CA GLY A 183 5.64 19.96 -18.81
C GLY A 183 5.39 19.50 -20.25
N VAL A 184 6.36 18.86 -20.91
CA VAL A 184 6.18 18.31 -22.27
C VAL A 184 5.12 17.20 -22.30
N ASP A 185 5.04 16.39 -21.23
CA ASP A 185 4.01 15.36 -21.10
C ASP A 185 2.61 15.96 -20.96
N GLU A 186 2.47 17.04 -20.19
CA GLU A 186 1.19 17.72 -19.96
C GLU A 186 0.66 18.38 -21.23
N TYR A 187 1.53 18.97 -22.07
CA TYR A 187 1.15 19.62 -23.34
C TYR A 187 0.54 18.69 -24.40
N PHE A 188 0.86 17.40 -24.32
CA PHE A 188 0.35 16.40 -25.25
C PHE A 188 -0.60 15.41 -24.57
N ASN A 189 -1.09 15.72 -23.36
CA ASN A 189 -1.86 14.79 -22.53
C ASN A 189 -3.16 14.32 -23.23
N LYS A 190 -3.79 15.18 -24.04
CA LYS A 190 -4.95 14.80 -24.86
C LYS A 190 -4.72 13.61 -25.81
N HIS A 191 -3.47 13.38 -26.24
CA HIS A 191 -3.12 12.27 -27.14
C HIS A 191 -3.18 10.91 -26.46
N ILE A 192 -3.26 10.88 -25.13
CA ILE A 192 -3.47 9.67 -24.34
C ILE A 192 -4.86 9.66 -23.68
N GLU A 193 -5.39 10.79 -23.23
CA GLU A 193 -6.67 10.87 -22.50
C GLU A 193 -7.92 10.56 -23.33
N SER A 194 -7.96 10.98 -24.59
CA SER A 194 -9.20 11.03 -25.36
C SER A 194 -9.32 9.86 -26.35
N ARG A 195 -9.76 8.70 -25.86
CA ARG A 195 -10.28 7.63 -26.75
C ARG A 195 -11.79 7.73 -27.01
N THR A 196 -12.52 8.55 -26.25
CA THR A 196 -14.00 8.62 -26.29
C THR A 196 -14.57 9.98 -26.74
N SER A 197 -13.75 11.00 -27.04
CA SER A 197 -14.27 12.30 -27.52
C SER A 197 -14.56 12.30 -29.03
N LEU A 198 -15.59 13.05 -29.44
CA LEU A 198 -15.97 13.24 -30.84
C LEU A 198 -14.81 13.90 -31.63
N PRO A 199 -14.35 13.32 -32.77
CA PRO A 199 -13.19 13.81 -33.54
C PRO A 199 -13.28 15.25 -34.07
N SER A 200 -14.46 15.87 -34.01
CA SER A 200 -14.74 17.18 -34.62
C SER A 200 -14.11 18.37 -33.88
N VAL A 201 -13.71 18.21 -32.61
CA VAL A 201 -13.16 19.31 -31.78
C VAL A 201 -11.66 19.12 -31.47
N THR A 202 -11.18 17.87 -31.38
CA THR A 202 -9.83 17.55 -30.90
C THR A 202 -8.81 17.28 -32.02
N GLY A 203 -9.27 17.04 -33.25
CA GLY A 203 -8.44 16.57 -34.36
C GLY A 203 -8.03 15.10 -34.22
N PRO A 204 -7.29 14.52 -35.18
CA PRO A 204 -6.79 13.16 -35.05
C PRO A 204 -5.74 13.06 -33.92
N LEU A 205 -5.83 12.00 -33.12
CA LEU A 205 -4.98 11.76 -31.95
C LEU A 205 -4.16 10.48 -32.14
N SER A 206 -2.99 10.44 -31.49
CA SER A 206 -2.12 9.27 -31.48
C SER A 206 -1.26 9.28 -30.21
N PRO A 207 -1.29 8.22 -29.38
CA PRO A 207 -0.42 8.12 -28.20
C PRO A 207 1.06 8.27 -28.53
N SER A 208 1.48 7.85 -29.74
CA SER A 208 2.86 7.98 -30.20
C SER A 208 3.40 9.40 -30.14
N VAL A 209 2.55 10.43 -30.31
CA VAL A 209 2.95 11.84 -30.15
C VAL A 209 3.43 12.10 -28.72
N TRP A 210 2.66 11.69 -27.72
CA TRP A 210 2.98 11.89 -26.31
C TRP A 210 4.29 11.19 -25.91
N TYR A 211 4.50 9.97 -26.41
CA TYR A 211 5.75 9.24 -26.21
C TYR A 211 6.92 9.92 -26.95
N PHE A 212 6.83 10.04 -28.27
CA PHE A 212 7.96 10.45 -29.11
C PHE A 212 8.40 11.90 -28.89
N ALA A 213 7.51 12.80 -28.48
CA ALA A 213 7.87 14.17 -28.10
C ALA A 213 8.86 14.21 -26.94
N GLN A 214 8.64 13.40 -25.90
CA GLN A 214 9.52 13.32 -24.74
C GLN A 214 10.82 12.58 -25.08
N LEU A 215 10.73 11.50 -25.87
CA LEU A 215 11.89 10.74 -26.32
C LEU A 215 12.86 11.59 -27.14
N GLY A 216 12.34 12.38 -28.08
CA GLY A 216 13.17 13.26 -28.91
C GLY A 216 13.92 14.31 -28.09
N LEU A 217 13.32 14.81 -27.00
CA LEU A 217 13.99 15.74 -26.08
C LEU A 217 15.18 15.08 -25.38
N VAL A 218 15.01 13.84 -24.89
CA VAL A 218 16.09 13.07 -24.25
C VAL A 218 17.23 12.82 -25.22
N GLU A 219 16.92 12.41 -26.45
CA GLU A 219 17.91 12.17 -27.51
C GLU A 219 18.73 13.44 -27.80
N VAL A 220 18.07 14.59 -27.96
CA VAL A 220 18.71 15.87 -28.27
C VAL A 220 19.55 16.37 -27.10
N ALA A 221 19.05 16.29 -25.87
CA ALA A 221 19.82 16.68 -24.69
C ALA A 221 21.14 15.90 -24.61
N TYR A 222 21.10 14.60 -24.90
CA TYR A 222 22.29 13.76 -24.95
C TYR A 222 23.23 14.13 -26.12
N GLN A 223 22.68 14.35 -27.31
CA GLN A 223 23.46 14.75 -28.49
C GLN A 223 24.17 16.09 -28.27
N LEU A 224 23.47 17.11 -27.76
CA LEU A 224 24.01 18.45 -27.55
C LEU A 224 25.17 18.46 -26.55
N ARG A 225 25.08 17.68 -25.46
CA ARG A 225 26.17 17.53 -24.49
C ARG A 225 27.46 17.02 -25.14
N ARG A 226 27.36 16.12 -26.12
CA ARG A 226 28.51 15.59 -26.87
C ARG A 226 29.05 16.58 -27.90
N ILE A 227 28.18 17.43 -28.45
CA ILE A 227 28.54 18.47 -29.41
C ILE A 227 29.25 19.63 -28.72
N ASN A 228 28.74 20.08 -27.57
CA ASN A 228 29.32 21.16 -26.78
C ASN A 228 29.02 21.00 -25.29
N HIS A 229 30.07 20.81 -24.49
CA HIS A 229 29.97 20.63 -23.05
C HIS A 229 29.49 21.87 -22.27
N HIS A 230 29.52 23.06 -22.90
CA HIS A 230 28.97 24.30 -22.35
C HIS A 230 27.45 24.38 -22.45
N LEU A 231 26.81 23.55 -23.29
CA LEU A 231 25.36 23.51 -23.42
C LEU A 231 24.79 22.40 -22.53
N LYS A 232 24.01 22.80 -21.52
CA LYS A 232 23.35 21.88 -20.59
C LYS A 232 21.85 21.95 -20.80
N VAL A 233 21.21 20.82 -21.11
CA VAL A 233 19.75 20.73 -21.24
C VAL A 233 19.23 19.85 -20.12
N PHE A 234 18.59 20.48 -19.14
CA PHE A 234 17.89 19.83 -18.05
C PHE A 234 16.42 19.68 -18.41
N ALA A 235 15.91 18.45 -18.35
CA ALA A 235 14.53 18.18 -18.74
C ALA A 235 13.87 17.16 -17.80
N ALA A 236 12.56 17.29 -17.61
CA ALA A 236 11.73 16.32 -16.91
C ALA A 236 10.95 15.46 -17.91
N VAL A 237 10.89 14.16 -17.62
CA VAL A 237 10.23 13.17 -18.48
C VAL A 237 9.41 12.20 -17.62
N ARG A 238 8.25 11.78 -18.13
CA ARG A 238 7.42 10.74 -17.51
C ARG A 238 8.11 9.39 -17.56
N LYS A 239 8.05 8.66 -16.44
CA LYS A 239 8.67 7.32 -16.31
C LYS A 239 8.12 6.33 -17.34
N GLU A 240 6.83 6.43 -17.60
CA GLU A 240 6.06 5.66 -18.58
C GLU A 240 6.56 5.90 -20.01
N ALA A 241 6.90 7.15 -20.35
CA ALA A 241 7.49 7.47 -21.63
C ALA A 241 8.94 6.97 -21.71
N TYR A 242 9.72 7.22 -20.66
CA TYR A 242 11.12 6.80 -20.59
C TYR A 242 11.30 5.28 -20.65
N ALA A 243 10.35 4.49 -20.13
CA ALA A 243 10.39 3.04 -20.22
C ALA A 243 10.52 2.52 -21.67
N ARG A 244 9.91 3.21 -22.64
CA ARG A 244 10.05 2.86 -24.08
C ARG A 244 11.44 3.11 -24.65
N LEU A 245 12.28 3.95 -24.01
CA LEU A 245 13.68 4.11 -24.42
C LEU A 245 14.55 2.94 -24.00
N GLN A 246 14.15 2.18 -22.97
CA GLN A 246 14.94 1.08 -22.45
C GLN A 246 15.04 -0.12 -23.40
N THR A 247 14.19 -0.16 -24.43
CA THR A 247 14.22 -1.19 -25.47
C THR A 247 15.20 -0.85 -26.61
N THR A 248 15.81 0.34 -26.60
CA THR A 248 16.76 0.79 -27.63
C THR A 248 18.20 0.38 -27.31
N VAL A 249 19.05 0.30 -28.34
CA VAL A 249 20.49 -0.02 -28.20
C VAL A 249 21.24 1.00 -27.31
N MET A 250 20.74 2.24 -27.22
CA MET A 250 21.33 3.32 -26.43
C MET A 250 20.81 3.38 -24.98
N ALA A 251 19.97 2.43 -24.55
CA ALA A 251 19.31 2.42 -23.24
C ALA A 251 20.30 2.61 -22.06
N GLN A 252 21.47 1.99 -22.12
CA GLN A 252 22.50 2.11 -21.08
C GLN A 252 23.04 3.55 -20.97
N GLN A 253 23.25 4.23 -22.10
CA GLN A 253 23.79 5.59 -22.13
C GLN A 253 22.78 6.60 -21.59
N TYR A 254 21.50 6.44 -21.96
CA TYR A 254 20.42 7.28 -21.43
C TYR A 254 20.26 7.06 -19.92
N ARG A 255 20.32 5.81 -19.44
CA ARG A 255 20.24 5.50 -18.00
C ARG A 255 21.39 6.14 -17.21
N GLY A 256 22.59 6.18 -17.80
CA GLY A 256 23.74 6.89 -17.25
C GLY A 256 23.50 8.40 -17.11
N SER A 257 22.65 8.99 -17.95
CA SER A 257 22.41 10.43 -18.02
C SER A 257 21.17 10.93 -17.26
N ALA A 258 20.39 9.99 -16.72
CA ALA A 258 19.13 10.29 -16.06
C ALA A 258 19.16 9.97 -14.55
N VAL A 259 18.31 10.68 -13.81
CA VAL A 259 17.99 10.44 -12.41
C VAL A 259 16.54 9.96 -12.33
N ASP A 260 16.32 8.75 -11.82
CA ASP A 260 14.99 8.19 -11.54
C ASP A 260 14.63 8.53 -10.09
N ILE A 261 13.63 9.39 -9.90
CA ILE A 261 13.21 9.80 -8.56
C ILE A 261 12.44 8.65 -7.92
N VAL A 262 13.04 8.06 -6.88
CA VAL A 262 12.42 7.01 -6.08
C VAL A 262 12.60 7.34 -4.60
N TYR A 263 11.50 7.43 -3.87
CA TYR A 263 11.54 7.65 -2.42
C TYR A 263 11.27 6.34 -1.69
N PRO A 264 12.22 5.80 -0.92
CA PRO A 264 11.92 4.74 0.04
C PRO A 264 11.00 5.27 1.15
N ILE A 265 10.37 4.37 1.93
CA ILE A 265 9.36 4.75 2.93
C ILE A 265 9.96 5.69 3.99
N GLU A 266 11.22 5.47 4.33
CA GLU A 266 11.99 6.28 5.27
C GLU A 266 12.13 7.73 4.74
N SER A 267 12.35 7.88 3.43
CA SER A 267 12.39 9.21 2.80
C SER A 267 11.01 9.86 2.73
N LEU A 268 9.96 9.08 2.49
CA LEU A 268 8.57 9.58 2.55
C LEU A 268 8.22 10.06 3.98
N ARG A 269 8.69 9.35 5.01
CA ARG A 269 8.55 9.76 6.42
C ARG A 269 9.26 11.07 6.68
N GLU A 270 10.49 11.24 6.23
CA GLU A 270 11.22 12.50 6.38
C GLU A 270 10.56 13.66 5.61
N ILE A 271 10.03 13.43 4.40
CA ILE A 271 9.25 14.43 3.67
C ILE A 271 8.04 14.90 4.49
N PHE A 272 7.30 13.95 5.07
CA PHE A 272 6.14 14.26 5.91
C PHE A 272 6.55 15.03 7.18
N VAL A 273 7.60 14.58 7.86
CA VAL A 273 8.15 15.21 9.06
C VAL A 273 8.69 16.61 8.79
N ASN A 274 9.36 16.84 7.66
CA ASN A 274 9.88 18.15 7.29
C ASN A 274 8.74 19.16 7.06
N ASN A 275 7.63 18.73 6.47
CA ASN A 275 6.44 19.59 6.36
C ASN A 275 5.84 19.92 7.73
N ILE A 276 5.80 18.97 8.67
CA ILE A 276 5.42 19.26 10.06
C ILE A 276 6.37 20.30 10.68
N ARG A 277 7.68 20.18 10.47
CA ARG A 277 8.66 21.14 11.03
C ARG A 277 8.48 22.57 10.49
N LEU A 278 7.93 22.71 9.29
CA LEU A 278 7.62 24.01 8.67
C LEU A 278 6.29 24.61 9.18
N GLU A 279 5.46 23.83 9.87
CA GLU A 279 4.22 24.32 10.45
C GLU A 279 4.45 25.21 11.67
N LYS A 280 3.51 26.12 11.89
CA LYS A 280 3.55 27.03 13.04
C LYS A 280 3.20 26.32 14.33
N ALA A 281 3.76 26.78 15.45
CA ALA A 281 3.55 26.15 16.76
C ALA A 281 2.07 26.15 17.21
N ASP A 282 1.27 27.14 16.83
CA ASP A 282 -0.17 27.22 17.09
C ASP A 282 -0.99 26.18 16.31
N LYS A 283 -0.39 25.56 15.29
CA LYS A 283 -0.95 24.42 14.57
C LYS A 283 -0.56 23.08 15.18
N MET A 284 0.15 23.03 16.30
CA MET A 284 0.56 21.79 16.95
C MET A 284 -0.39 21.38 18.08
N VAL A 285 -0.55 20.08 18.28
CA VAL A 285 -1.31 19.51 19.39
C VAL A 285 -0.49 19.50 20.68
N ARG A 286 0.81 19.20 20.53
CA ARG A 286 1.85 19.16 21.58
C ARG A 286 3.12 19.88 21.08
N PRO A 287 3.13 21.22 20.98
CA PRO A 287 4.25 21.98 20.42
C PRO A 287 5.61 21.64 21.03
N GLU A 288 5.64 21.31 22.32
CA GLU A 288 6.83 20.93 23.09
C GLU A 288 7.51 19.65 22.58
N ARG A 289 6.76 18.77 21.91
CA ARG A 289 7.29 17.50 21.36
C ARG A 289 7.98 17.67 20.01
N LEU A 290 7.87 18.83 19.34
CA LEU A 290 8.29 19.02 17.94
C LEU A 290 9.75 18.62 17.66
N ARG A 291 10.66 18.81 18.63
CA ARG A 291 12.07 18.42 18.48
C ARG A 291 12.32 16.92 18.64
N ALA A 292 11.55 16.26 19.51
CA ALA A 292 11.74 14.86 19.87
C ALA A 292 10.92 13.92 18.98
N ASP A 293 9.65 14.28 18.76
CA ASP A 293 8.70 13.55 17.93
C ASP A 293 7.77 14.54 17.21
N PRO A 294 8.12 14.93 15.98
CA PRO A 294 7.29 15.83 15.17
C PRO A 294 5.88 15.29 14.91
N ILE A 295 5.73 13.97 14.72
CA ILE A 295 4.43 13.36 14.42
C ILE A 295 3.53 13.45 15.65
N GLU A 296 4.05 13.13 16.83
CA GLU A 296 3.30 13.30 18.08
C GLU A 296 3.01 14.78 18.36
N ALA A 297 3.93 15.70 18.06
CA ALA A 297 3.68 17.13 18.20
C ALA A 297 2.49 17.60 17.35
N PHE A 298 2.40 17.07 16.12
CA PHE A 298 1.38 17.44 15.14
C PHE A 298 0.03 16.74 15.35
N LEU A 299 0.01 15.47 15.75
CA LEU A 299 -1.23 14.68 15.85
C LEU A 299 -1.62 14.33 17.29
N GLY A 300 -0.76 14.63 18.25
CA GLY A 300 -0.95 14.30 19.68
C GLY A 300 -0.79 12.82 20.00
N ARG A 301 -0.35 12.00 19.03
CA ARG A 301 -0.24 10.55 19.14
C ARG A 301 0.85 10.01 18.23
N THR A 302 1.38 8.84 18.58
CA THR A 302 2.34 8.07 17.76
C THR A 302 1.71 6.82 17.15
N LYS A 303 0.54 6.40 17.65
CA LYS A 303 -0.17 5.20 17.16
C LYS A 303 -1.64 5.49 16.84
N ILE A 304 -2.20 4.70 15.93
CA ILE A 304 -3.61 4.70 15.55
C ILE A 304 -4.12 3.26 15.59
N ALA A 305 -5.27 3.01 16.22
CA ALA A 305 -5.88 1.69 16.22
C ALA A 305 -6.57 1.40 14.86
N HIS A 306 -6.33 0.24 14.27
CA HIS A 306 -7.03 -0.17 13.05
C HIS A 306 -8.46 -0.58 13.39
N VAL A 307 -9.44 -0.01 12.68
CA VAL A 307 -10.88 -0.11 13.03
C VAL A 307 -11.38 -1.56 13.09
N TYR A 308 -10.87 -2.42 12.21
CA TYR A 308 -11.40 -3.79 12.05
C TYR A 308 -10.59 -4.86 12.78
N THR A 309 -9.30 -4.62 13.00
CA THR A 309 -8.39 -5.60 13.62
C THR A 309 -8.15 -5.27 15.10
N GLY A 310 -8.44 -4.02 15.52
CA GLY A 310 -8.15 -3.50 16.86
C GLY A 310 -6.67 -3.21 17.12
N GLU A 311 -5.79 -3.50 16.16
CA GLU A 311 -4.36 -3.37 16.34
C GLU A 311 -3.86 -1.95 16.24
N GLU A 312 -2.85 -1.61 17.04
CA GLU A 312 -2.18 -0.33 16.91
C GLU A 312 -1.13 -0.35 15.79
N GLU A 313 -1.25 0.58 14.85
CA GLU A 313 -0.23 0.88 13.85
C GLU A 313 0.46 2.22 14.15
N ASP A 314 1.74 2.35 13.76
CA ASP A 314 2.42 3.65 13.78
C ASP A 314 1.61 4.66 12.94
N THR A 315 1.55 5.90 13.41
CA THR A 315 0.69 6.93 12.82
C THR A 315 1.10 7.27 11.39
N PHE A 316 2.41 7.31 11.09
CA PHE A 316 2.85 7.53 9.72
C PHE A 316 2.59 6.29 8.87
N ASP A 317 2.73 5.08 9.38
CA ASP A 317 2.40 3.87 8.62
C ASP A 317 0.90 3.82 8.25
N TYR A 318 0.02 4.28 9.14
CA TYR A 318 -1.40 4.49 8.85
C TYR A 318 -1.61 5.50 7.72
N VAL A 319 -0.96 6.66 7.77
CA VAL A 319 -1.05 7.68 6.71
C VAL A 319 -0.51 7.14 5.39
N CYS A 320 0.68 6.55 5.42
CA CYS A 320 1.43 6.12 4.25
C CYS A 320 0.69 5.03 3.47
N ARG A 321 0.03 4.06 4.13
CA ARG A 321 -0.74 3.02 3.42
C ARG A 321 -1.99 3.53 2.69
N HIS A 322 -2.46 4.74 3.00
CA HIS A 322 -3.53 5.42 2.28
C HIS A 322 -3.02 6.31 1.13
N THR A 323 -1.74 6.20 0.79
CA THR A 323 -1.11 6.85 -0.37
C THR A 323 -0.66 5.82 -1.38
N LEU A 324 -0.35 6.25 -2.61
CA LEU A 324 0.31 5.41 -3.62
C LEU A 324 1.84 5.53 -3.52
N LEU A 325 2.36 5.84 -2.34
CA LEU A 325 3.77 6.10 -2.05
C LEU A 325 4.36 7.26 -2.87
N ARG A 326 3.55 8.31 -3.08
CA ARG A 326 3.97 9.54 -3.77
C ARG A 326 4.09 10.70 -2.77
N PRO A 327 5.12 11.55 -2.87
CA PRO A 327 5.22 12.76 -2.05
C PRO A 327 3.97 13.65 -2.13
N ARG A 328 3.39 13.83 -3.32
CA ARG A 328 2.15 14.61 -3.51
C ARG A 328 0.99 14.10 -2.66
N ASP A 329 0.81 12.78 -2.56
CA ASP A 329 -0.26 12.18 -1.76
C ASP A 329 -0.10 12.53 -0.26
N LEU A 330 1.14 12.58 0.24
CA LEU A 330 1.42 13.03 1.61
C LEU A 330 1.12 14.51 1.80
N MET A 331 1.33 15.36 0.79
CA MET A 331 0.97 16.78 0.86
C MET A 331 -0.55 16.92 0.96
N THR A 332 -1.31 16.20 0.14
CA THR A 332 -2.78 16.18 0.19
C THR A 332 -3.30 15.74 1.56
N ILE A 333 -2.77 14.64 2.13
CA ILE A 333 -3.17 14.19 3.47
C ILE A 333 -2.77 15.22 4.53
N GLY A 334 -1.55 15.74 4.48
CA GLY A 334 -1.04 16.71 5.45
C GLY A 334 -1.81 18.03 5.46
N GLU A 335 -2.23 18.52 4.29
CA GLU A 335 -3.10 19.68 4.15
C GLU A 335 -4.45 19.44 4.84
N ARG A 336 -5.08 18.28 4.59
CA ARG A 336 -6.35 17.89 5.25
C ARG A 336 -6.21 17.78 6.77
N LEU A 337 -5.11 17.23 7.26
CA LEU A 337 -4.84 17.16 8.69
C LEU A 337 -4.60 18.54 9.30
N THR A 338 -3.91 19.43 8.60
CA THR A 338 -3.65 20.81 9.05
C THR A 338 -4.91 21.67 9.08
N ALA A 339 -5.88 21.38 8.19
CA ALA A 339 -7.19 22.04 8.21
C ALA A 339 -7.98 21.75 9.49
N LEU A 340 -7.72 20.64 10.18
CA LEU A 340 -8.27 20.35 11.49
C LEU A 340 -7.58 21.19 12.58
N ARG A 341 -8.39 21.78 13.46
CA ARG A 341 -7.88 22.44 14.67
C ARG A 341 -7.11 21.45 15.56
N PRO A 342 -6.11 21.90 16.33
CA PRO A 342 -5.36 21.02 17.23
C PRO A 342 -6.24 20.20 18.18
N GLU A 343 -7.35 20.78 18.69
CA GLU A 343 -8.29 20.08 19.56
C GLU A 343 -9.00 18.93 18.82
N GLU A 344 -9.37 19.13 17.56
CA GLU A 344 -10.01 18.10 16.73
C GLU A 344 -9.04 16.95 16.41
N ARG A 345 -7.76 17.25 16.15
CA ARG A 345 -6.73 16.22 15.89
C ARG A 345 -6.44 15.32 17.09
N ARG A 346 -6.77 15.76 18.32
CA ARG A 346 -6.71 14.90 19.52
C ARG A 346 -7.73 13.77 19.48
N HIS A 347 -8.73 13.82 18.62
CA HIS A 347 -9.70 12.75 18.45
C HIS A 347 -9.31 11.83 17.28
N GLU A 348 -9.12 10.54 17.56
CA GLU A 348 -8.62 9.59 16.56
C GLU A 348 -9.55 9.46 15.36
N HIS A 349 -10.86 9.45 15.59
CA HIS A 349 -11.86 9.32 14.53
C HIS A 349 -11.77 10.48 13.53
N ARG A 350 -11.52 11.71 13.99
CA ARG A 350 -11.35 12.89 13.11
C ARG A 350 -10.11 12.77 12.23
N VAL A 351 -9.01 12.26 12.77
CA VAL A 351 -7.78 11.98 12.01
C VAL A 351 -8.04 10.91 10.95
N LYS A 352 -8.71 9.81 11.33
CA LYS A 352 -9.08 8.74 10.40
C LYS A 352 -9.99 9.24 9.28
N GLU A 353 -11.01 10.02 9.60
CA GLU A 353 -11.92 10.65 8.63
C GLU A 353 -11.15 11.53 7.64
N ALA A 354 -10.25 12.40 8.12
CA ALA A 354 -9.48 13.27 7.26
C ALA A 354 -8.53 12.50 6.32
N VAL A 355 -7.86 11.46 6.83
CA VAL A 355 -6.99 10.60 6.02
C VAL A 355 -7.80 9.82 4.98
N ASN A 356 -8.93 9.23 5.35
CA ASN A 356 -9.78 8.48 4.42
C ASN A 356 -10.37 9.39 3.33
N LEU A 357 -10.80 10.60 3.69
CA LEU A 357 -11.30 11.57 2.71
C LEU A 357 -10.20 11.96 1.70
N ALA A 358 -8.99 12.25 2.20
CA ALA A 358 -7.83 12.52 1.36
C ALA A 358 -7.49 11.32 0.46
N ALA A 359 -7.53 10.10 0.99
CA ALA A 359 -7.30 8.87 0.24
C ALA A 359 -8.29 8.71 -0.92
N THR A 360 -9.58 9.02 -0.70
CA THR A 360 -10.60 9.00 -1.75
C THR A 360 -10.33 10.03 -2.85
N GLU A 361 -9.84 11.22 -2.50
CA GLU A 361 -9.42 12.24 -3.47
C GLU A 361 -8.21 11.77 -4.27
N ILE A 362 -7.19 11.23 -3.60
CA ILE A 362 -6.00 10.64 -4.23
C ILE A 362 -6.39 9.53 -5.21
N ALA A 363 -7.29 8.62 -4.80
CA ALA A 363 -7.76 7.53 -5.66
C ALA A 363 -8.45 8.07 -6.91
N ARG A 364 -9.36 9.04 -6.78
CA ARG A 364 -10.07 9.62 -7.92
C ARG A 364 -9.14 10.35 -8.87
N GLU A 365 -8.25 11.20 -8.34
CA GLU A 365 -7.24 11.90 -9.14
C GLU A 365 -6.36 10.89 -9.90
N TYR A 366 -5.94 9.82 -9.22
CA TYR A 366 -5.11 8.79 -9.84
C TYR A 366 -5.87 8.01 -10.92
N LEU A 367 -7.11 7.58 -10.65
CA LEU A 367 -7.95 6.89 -11.63
C LEU A 367 -8.19 7.76 -12.88
N THR A 368 -8.41 9.07 -12.72
CA THR A 368 -8.49 10.01 -13.85
C THR A 368 -7.16 10.12 -14.58
N GLU A 369 -6.04 10.21 -13.85
CA GLU A 369 -4.70 10.29 -14.44
C GLU A 369 -4.36 9.06 -15.29
N ILE A 370 -4.74 7.87 -14.84
CA ILE A 370 -4.41 6.62 -15.52
C ILE A 370 -5.48 6.14 -16.51
N ALA A 371 -6.68 6.72 -16.50
CA ALA A 371 -7.79 6.42 -17.41
C ALA A 371 -7.32 6.25 -18.86
N PRO A 372 -6.52 7.16 -19.47
CA PRO A 372 -5.85 6.98 -20.76
C PRO A 372 -5.33 5.57 -21.09
N TYR A 373 -4.79 4.87 -20.09
CA TYR A 373 -4.08 3.60 -20.23
C TYR A 373 -4.95 2.39 -19.89
N VAL A 374 -6.12 2.62 -19.30
CA VAL A 374 -7.07 1.59 -18.86
C VAL A 374 -8.49 1.83 -19.38
N ALA A 375 -8.72 2.83 -20.23
CA ALA A 375 -10.03 3.35 -20.65
C ALA A 375 -10.95 2.32 -21.31
N ASP A 376 -10.39 1.23 -21.85
CA ASP A 376 -11.18 0.14 -22.42
C ASP A 376 -11.83 -0.72 -21.31
N LEU A 377 -11.51 -0.47 -20.03
CA LEU A 377 -12.05 -1.17 -18.86
C LEU A 377 -13.05 -0.26 -18.13
N ASP A 378 -14.27 -0.77 -17.93
CA ASP A 378 -15.26 -0.13 -17.05
C ASP A 378 -14.88 -0.37 -15.58
N LEU A 379 -13.90 0.41 -15.11
CA LEU A 379 -13.35 0.27 -13.76
C LEU A 379 -14.37 0.62 -12.68
N GLU A 380 -15.24 1.61 -12.89
CA GLU A 380 -16.23 1.98 -11.88
C GLU A 380 -17.19 0.83 -11.61
N ARG A 381 -17.75 0.23 -12.67
CA ARG A 381 -18.60 -0.96 -12.54
C ARG A 381 -17.85 -2.14 -11.94
N PHE A 382 -16.60 -2.36 -12.36
CA PHE A 382 -15.79 -3.46 -11.83
C PHE A 382 -15.51 -3.29 -10.33
N LEU A 383 -15.11 -2.09 -9.89
CA LEU A 383 -14.87 -1.76 -8.49
C LEU A 383 -16.13 -2.02 -7.64
N GLY A 384 -17.31 -1.70 -8.17
CA GLY A 384 -18.61 -2.00 -7.54
C GLY A 384 -18.93 -3.50 -7.35
N ARG A 385 -18.12 -4.41 -7.90
CA ARG A 385 -18.29 -5.87 -7.74
C ARG A 385 -17.26 -6.51 -6.82
N ILE A 386 -16.22 -5.77 -6.42
CA ILE A 386 -15.16 -6.32 -5.57
C ILE A 386 -15.76 -6.65 -4.20
N PRO A 387 -15.72 -7.92 -3.75
CA PRO A 387 -16.44 -8.34 -2.57
C PRO A 387 -15.71 -7.99 -1.25
N GLY A 388 -14.40 -7.74 -1.30
CA GLY A 388 -13.58 -7.44 -0.13
C GLY A 388 -12.15 -7.08 -0.52
N HIS A 389 -11.33 -6.68 0.45
CA HIS A 389 -9.98 -6.17 0.18
C HIS A 389 -8.89 -7.23 -0.03
N ILE A 390 -9.22 -8.51 0.21
CA ILE A 390 -8.35 -9.67 0.05
C ILE A 390 -9.14 -10.66 -0.79
N LEU A 391 -8.58 -11.03 -1.92
CA LEU A 391 -9.21 -11.88 -2.93
C LEU A 391 -8.44 -13.19 -3.07
N THR A 392 -9.16 -14.29 -3.22
CA THR A 392 -8.57 -15.57 -3.60
C THR A 392 -8.32 -15.64 -5.12
N PRO A 393 -7.49 -16.58 -5.61
CA PRO A 393 -7.33 -16.80 -7.05
C PRO A 393 -8.66 -17.13 -7.74
N ASP A 394 -9.48 -17.99 -7.12
CA ASP A 394 -10.78 -18.39 -7.67
C ASP A 394 -11.73 -17.18 -7.82
N GLU A 395 -11.73 -16.27 -6.84
CA GLU A 395 -12.53 -15.04 -6.89
C GLU A 395 -12.04 -14.08 -7.97
N VAL A 396 -10.73 -13.97 -8.16
CA VAL A 396 -10.14 -13.19 -9.24
C VAL A 396 -10.55 -13.75 -10.60
N GLU A 397 -10.51 -15.08 -10.76
CA GLU A 397 -10.93 -15.76 -11.99
C GLU A 397 -12.44 -15.64 -12.25
N GLU A 398 -13.27 -15.72 -11.21
CA GLU A 398 -14.74 -15.53 -11.30
C GLU A 398 -15.09 -14.09 -11.68
N LEU A 399 -14.55 -13.11 -10.96
CA LEU A 399 -14.78 -11.68 -11.24
C LEU A 399 -14.28 -11.29 -12.63
N PHE A 400 -13.17 -11.87 -13.08
CA PHE A 400 -12.65 -11.66 -14.43
C PHE A 400 -13.58 -12.24 -15.50
N ARG A 401 -14.04 -13.49 -15.33
CA ARG A 401 -14.97 -14.13 -16.25
C ARG A 401 -16.27 -13.34 -16.38
N ASP A 402 -16.84 -12.92 -15.26
CA ASP A 402 -18.09 -12.17 -15.28
C ASP A 402 -17.93 -10.79 -15.94
N HIS A 403 -16.81 -10.10 -15.70
CA HIS A 403 -16.51 -8.83 -16.35
C HIS A 403 -16.41 -8.96 -17.88
N ASN A 404 -15.77 -10.02 -18.36
CA ASN A 404 -15.62 -10.26 -19.81
C ASN A 404 -16.93 -10.67 -20.48
N LEU A 405 -17.74 -11.52 -19.84
CA LEU A 405 -19.03 -11.97 -20.38
C LEU A 405 -19.99 -10.80 -20.62
N GLU A 406 -19.95 -9.77 -19.77
CA GLU A 406 -20.81 -8.60 -19.86
C GLU A 406 -20.24 -7.49 -20.76
N GLY A 407 -18.92 -7.48 -21.00
CA GLY A 407 -18.21 -6.42 -21.74
C GLY A 407 -18.22 -6.56 -23.27
N GLY A 408 -18.61 -7.72 -23.81
CA GLY A 408 -18.70 -7.96 -25.27
C GLY A 408 -17.39 -7.75 -26.05
N ALA A 409 -16.25 -7.67 -25.37
CA ALA A 409 -14.97 -7.32 -25.96
C ALA A 409 -14.36 -8.51 -26.71
N VAL A 410 -13.82 -8.23 -27.91
CA VAL A 410 -13.18 -9.22 -28.81
C VAL A 410 -11.76 -9.61 -28.34
N ASP A 411 -11.15 -8.81 -27.46
CA ASP A 411 -9.84 -9.05 -26.85
C ASP A 411 -9.97 -9.19 -25.32
N GLU A 412 -9.54 -10.33 -24.77
CA GLU A 412 -9.53 -10.65 -23.33
C GLU A 412 -8.52 -9.79 -22.55
N LYS A 413 -8.87 -8.55 -22.22
CA LYS A 413 -8.01 -7.70 -21.36
C LYS A 413 -8.28 -8.00 -19.89
N HIS A 414 -7.30 -8.61 -19.22
CA HIS A 414 -7.42 -8.95 -17.81
C HIS A 414 -7.42 -7.72 -16.89
N VAL A 415 -8.59 -7.29 -16.43
CA VAL A 415 -8.80 -6.11 -15.56
C VAL A 415 -7.86 -6.09 -14.34
N PHE A 416 -7.62 -7.25 -13.70
CA PHE A 416 -6.68 -7.34 -12.59
C PHE A 416 -5.22 -7.14 -13.01
N CYS A 417 -4.82 -7.50 -14.24
CA CYS A 417 -3.47 -7.18 -14.73
C CYS A 417 -3.31 -5.67 -14.83
N ALA A 418 -4.33 -4.96 -15.33
CA ALA A 418 -4.31 -3.50 -15.37
C ALA A 418 -4.20 -2.92 -13.96
N LEU A 419 -5.04 -3.34 -13.01
CA LEU A 419 -4.99 -2.87 -11.61
C LEU A 419 -3.65 -3.17 -10.92
N TYR A 420 -3.06 -4.34 -11.18
CA TYR A 420 -1.74 -4.70 -10.67
C TYR A 420 -0.65 -3.76 -11.18
N ARG A 421 -0.64 -3.49 -12.49
CA ARG A 421 0.40 -2.70 -13.17
C ARG A 421 0.40 -1.24 -12.76
N ILE A 422 -0.77 -0.70 -12.40
CA ILE A 422 -0.92 0.65 -11.87
C ILE A 422 -0.77 0.71 -10.34
N GLY A 423 -0.52 -0.41 -9.66
CA GLY A 423 -0.30 -0.46 -8.21
C GLY A 423 -1.56 -0.47 -7.34
N LEU A 424 -2.75 -0.59 -7.93
CA LEU A 424 -4.03 -0.66 -7.20
C LEU A 424 -4.40 -2.09 -6.74
N LEU A 425 -3.71 -3.09 -7.29
CA LEU A 425 -3.77 -4.47 -6.82
C LEU A 425 -2.36 -4.93 -6.42
N GLY A 426 -2.25 -5.46 -5.22
CA GLY A 426 -1.06 -6.12 -4.70
C GLY A 426 -1.24 -7.63 -4.66
N HIS A 427 -0.18 -8.33 -4.26
CA HIS A 427 -0.21 -9.76 -4.05
C HIS A 427 0.66 -10.16 -2.87
N LEU A 428 0.42 -11.36 -2.36
CA LEU A 428 1.26 -11.96 -1.35
C LEU A 428 2.56 -12.49 -1.98
N HIS A 429 3.70 -12.05 -1.45
CA HIS A 429 5.02 -12.39 -1.95
C HIS A 429 5.89 -12.93 -0.81
N HIS A 430 6.64 -14.02 -1.05
CA HIS A 430 7.57 -14.54 -0.06
C HIS A 430 8.92 -13.81 -0.18
N ASP A 431 9.23 -12.96 0.80
CA ASP A 431 10.51 -12.25 0.86
C ASP A 431 11.62 -13.22 1.27
N LEU A 432 12.52 -13.53 0.35
CA LEU A 432 13.63 -14.44 0.58
C LEU A 432 14.69 -13.90 1.56
N VAL A 433 14.82 -12.58 1.68
CA VAL A 433 15.79 -11.94 2.57
C VAL A 433 15.28 -11.99 4.01
N ARG A 434 13.99 -11.71 4.19
CA ARG A 434 13.36 -11.69 5.52
C ARG A 434 12.78 -13.04 5.96
N GLY A 435 12.67 -14.01 5.05
CA GLY A 435 12.08 -15.32 5.31
C GLY A 435 10.60 -15.28 5.71
N GLN A 436 9.86 -14.27 5.26
CA GLN A 436 8.46 -14.07 5.64
C GLN A 436 7.60 -13.68 4.43
N TRP A 437 6.31 -13.99 4.53
CA TRP A 437 5.33 -13.50 3.57
C TRP A 437 5.06 -12.02 3.79
N VAL A 438 5.14 -11.23 2.72
CA VAL A 438 4.92 -9.79 2.73
C VAL A 438 3.91 -9.39 1.65
N GLN A 439 3.21 -8.30 1.92
CA GLN A 439 2.27 -7.70 0.99
C GLN A 439 3.03 -6.81 0.01
N ARG A 440 2.99 -7.14 -1.29
CA ARG A 440 3.70 -6.39 -2.34
C ARG A 440 2.71 -5.67 -3.24
N PHE A 441 2.89 -4.36 -3.37
CA PHE A 441 2.23 -3.52 -4.38
C PHE A 441 3.30 -2.93 -5.29
N LEU A 442 2.98 -2.76 -6.58
CA LEU A 442 3.81 -1.97 -7.47
C LEU A 442 3.61 -0.49 -7.17
N ARG A 443 4.68 0.30 -7.27
CA ARG A 443 4.56 1.76 -7.24
C ARG A 443 4.10 2.27 -8.60
N PRO A 444 3.43 3.43 -8.66
CA PRO A 444 3.12 4.07 -9.93
C PRO A 444 4.38 4.19 -10.82
N GLY A 445 4.33 3.59 -12.01
CA GLY A 445 5.41 3.59 -12.99
C GLY A 445 6.48 2.50 -12.83
N GLU A 446 6.34 1.57 -11.89
CA GLU A 446 7.18 0.36 -11.83
C GLU A 446 6.74 -0.69 -12.86
N GLY A 447 5.44 -0.81 -13.13
CA GLY A 447 4.90 -1.68 -14.17
C GLY A 447 4.94 -1.02 -15.56
N THR A 448 5.10 -1.82 -16.63
CA THR A 448 4.91 -1.32 -18.01
C THR A 448 3.42 -1.12 -18.30
N LEU A 449 3.08 -0.11 -19.11
CA LEU A 449 1.69 0.18 -19.52
C LEU A 449 1.26 -0.58 -20.81
N GLU A 450 2.04 -1.57 -21.27
CA GLU A 450 1.70 -2.44 -22.40
C GLU A 450 0.69 -3.56 -22.07
N PRO A 451 -0.34 -3.82 -22.89
CA PRO A 451 -1.46 -4.72 -22.59
C PRO A 451 -1.11 -6.16 -22.16
N ASP A 452 0.04 -6.69 -22.58
CA ASP A 452 0.42 -8.11 -22.50
C ASP A 452 0.91 -8.57 -21.10
N GLY A 453 0.55 -7.84 -20.05
CA GLY A 453 1.02 -8.10 -18.69
C GLY A 453 0.41 -9.35 -18.05
N VAL A 454 1.25 -10.17 -17.43
CA VAL A 454 0.83 -11.36 -16.67
C VAL A 454 0.62 -11.00 -15.19
N LEU A 455 -0.56 -11.30 -14.65
CA LEU A 455 -0.82 -11.19 -13.22
C LEU A 455 0.06 -12.21 -12.46
N PRO A 456 0.84 -11.80 -11.44
CA PRO A 456 1.69 -12.74 -10.71
C PRO A 456 0.85 -13.82 -10.04
N ARG A 457 1.23 -15.09 -10.21
CA ARG A 457 0.59 -16.19 -9.48
C ARG A 457 0.82 -16.01 -7.98
N ALA A 458 -0.26 -15.83 -7.24
CA ALA A 458 -0.22 -15.64 -5.79
C ALA A 458 -1.38 -16.38 -5.12
N THR A 459 -1.22 -16.69 -3.83
CA THR A 459 -2.27 -17.32 -3.02
C THR A 459 -3.38 -16.35 -2.61
N ARG A 460 -3.06 -15.05 -2.61
CA ARG A 460 -3.95 -13.95 -2.29
C ARG A 460 -3.57 -12.72 -3.10
N TYR A 461 -4.59 -11.99 -3.56
CA TYR A 461 -4.47 -10.66 -4.14
C TYR A 461 -5.08 -9.63 -3.18
N LEU A 462 -4.53 -8.43 -3.19
CA LEU A 462 -4.79 -7.41 -2.16
C LEU A 462 -5.25 -6.13 -2.84
N VAL A 463 -6.41 -5.61 -2.49
CA VAL A 463 -6.91 -4.32 -3.00
C VAL A 463 -6.23 -3.19 -2.24
N HIS A 464 -5.68 -2.22 -2.97
CA HIS A 464 -4.94 -1.13 -2.34
C HIS A 464 -5.85 -0.29 -1.41
N PRO A 465 -5.42 0.05 -0.17
CA PRO A 465 -6.28 0.72 0.81
C PRO A 465 -6.85 2.06 0.36
N VAL A 466 -6.14 2.77 -0.52
CA VAL A 466 -6.61 4.03 -1.16
C VAL A 466 -7.98 3.90 -1.84
N LEU A 467 -8.35 2.69 -2.28
CA LEU A 467 -9.64 2.42 -2.94
C LEU A 467 -10.77 2.10 -1.95
N SER A 468 -10.49 1.93 -0.66
CA SER A 468 -11.46 1.35 0.28
C SER A 468 -12.78 2.11 0.36
N ASP A 469 -12.74 3.44 0.44
CA ASP A 469 -13.95 4.28 0.49
C ASP A 469 -14.57 4.48 -0.91
N VAL A 470 -13.76 4.45 -1.99
CA VAL A 470 -14.29 4.46 -3.37
C VAL A 470 -15.14 3.21 -3.61
N ILE A 471 -14.61 2.03 -3.28
CA ILE A 471 -15.32 0.76 -3.42
C ILE A 471 -16.47 0.69 -2.43
N GLY A 472 -16.28 1.05 -1.15
CA GLY A 472 -17.32 1.00 -0.14
C GLY A 472 -18.56 1.83 -0.48
N ARG A 473 -18.40 2.95 -1.21
CA ARG A 473 -19.54 3.75 -1.71
C ARG A 473 -20.27 3.11 -2.89
N LEU A 474 -19.56 2.36 -3.74
CA LEU A 474 -20.14 1.63 -4.88
C LEU A 474 -20.73 0.28 -4.46
N ASN A 475 -20.12 -0.36 -3.46
CA ASN A 475 -20.46 -1.67 -2.93
C ASN A 475 -20.34 -1.67 -1.39
N PRO A 476 -21.42 -1.35 -0.66
CA PRO A 476 -21.41 -1.38 0.80
C PRO A 476 -21.00 -2.74 1.41
N GLU A 477 -21.31 -3.86 0.73
CA GLU A 477 -20.94 -5.21 1.18
C GLU A 477 -19.42 -5.42 1.29
N TYR A 478 -18.63 -4.67 0.51
CA TYR A 478 -17.17 -4.67 0.61
C TYR A 478 -16.69 -4.38 2.03
N LEU A 479 -17.36 -3.45 2.73
CA LEU A 479 -16.99 -3.04 4.09
C LEU A 479 -17.26 -4.14 5.13
N HIS A 480 -18.22 -5.03 4.86
CA HIS A 480 -18.54 -6.17 5.71
C HIS A 480 -17.52 -7.31 5.57
N ARG A 481 -16.74 -7.31 4.50
CA ARG A 481 -15.75 -8.36 4.20
C ARG A 481 -14.29 -7.89 4.34
N ILE A 482 -14.08 -6.81 5.10
CA ILE A 482 -12.75 -6.39 5.52
C ILE A 482 -12.21 -7.42 6.53
N ASP A 483 -11.02 -7.94 6.27
CA ASP A 483 -10.37 -8.97 7.08
C ASP A 483 -10.05 -8.45 8.49
N PRO A 484 -10.41 -9.20 9.55
CA PRO A 484 -10.17 -8.78 10.92
C PRO A 484 -8.76 -9.11 11.41
N VAL A 485 -7.89 -9.72 10.59
CA VAL A 485 -6.55 -10.18 11.00
C VAL A 485 -5.43 -9.37 10.33
N ASN A 486 -5.52 -9.16 9.01
CA ASN A 486 -4.47 -8.59 8.18
C ASN A 486 -4.83 -7.16 7.79
N ILE A 487 -4.00 -6.21 8.21
CA ILE A 487 -4.06 -4.84 7.71
C ILE A 487 -3.41 -4.81 6.33
N VAL A 488 -4.18 -4.42 5.31
CA VAL A 488 -3.65 -4.31 3.94
C VAL A 488 -2.75 -3.07 3.81
N GLY A 489 -1.54 -3.25 3.27
CA GLY A 489 -0.61 -2.14 3.01
C GLY A 489 0.76 -2.61 2.53
N TYR A 490 1.48 -1.72 1.85
CA TYR A 490 2.78 -2.04 1.24
C TYR A 490 3.82 -2.51 2.28
N GLY A 491 4.51 -3.61 1.98
CA GLY A 491 5.64 -4.13 2.76
C GLY A 491 5.25 -4.72 4.12
N ARG A 492 3.96 -4.75 4.47
CA ARG A 492 3.50 -5.32 5.74
C ARG A 492 3.66 -6.84 5.72
N ALA A 493 4.06 -7.37 6.87
CA ALA A 493 4.09 -8.80 7.09
C ALA A 493 2.68 -9.39 6.98
N TRP A 494 2.58 -10.57 6.39
CA TRP A 494 1.36 -11.31 6.32
C TRP A 494 1.26 -12.28 7.47
N ARG A 495 0.14 -12.25 8.18
CA ARG A 495 -0.07 -13.06 9.37
C ARG A 495 -0.84 -14.34 9.07
N GLY A 496 -1.19 -14.54 7.78
CA GLY A 496 -2.12 -15.57 7.36
C GLY A 496 -3.55 -15.03 7.40
N THR A 497 -4.34 -15.31 6.36
CA THR A 497 -5.69 -15.81 6.66
C THR A 497 -5.47 -17.24 7.14
N PRO A 498 -6.15 -17.72 8.21
CA PRO A 498 -6.05 -19.11 8.60
C PRO A 498 -6.55 -19.97 7.43
N SER A 499 -5.61 -20.43 6.60
CA SER A 499 -5.86 -21.28 5.45
C SER A 499 -6.16 -22.68 5.99
N GLY A 500 -7.40 -23.13 5.83
CA GLY A 500 -7.76 -24.55 5.97
C GLY A 500 -7.82 -25.13 7.38
N ASP A 501 -7.16 -24.51 8.37
CA ASP A 501 -7.32 -24.77 9.80
C ASP A 501 -7.55 -23.44 10.50
N ARG A 502 -8.79 -23.19 10.94
CA ARG A 502 -9.13 -21.97 11.69
C ARG A 502 -8.22 -21.87 12.91
N ALA A 503 -7.47 -20.76 12.97
CA ALA A 503 -6.38 -20.52 13.91
C ALA A 503 -6.67 -21.12 15.28
N VAL A 504 -5.89 -22.14 15.60
CA VAL A 504 -5.81 -22.64 16.96
C VAL A 504 -5.31 -21.47 17.81
N THR A 505 -6.20 -20.92 18.62
CA THR A 505 -5.94 -19.78 19.49
C THR A 505 -5.52 -20.36 20.83
N ALA A 506 -4.26 -20.19 21.20
CA ALA A 506 -3.75 -20.56 22.52
C ALA A 506 -4.10 -19.45 23.52
N ARG A 507 -4.83 -19.78 24.58
CA ARG A 507 -5.17 -18.88 25.67
C ARG A 507 -5.04 -19.63 26.99
N THR A 508 -4.58 -18.96 28.04
CA THR A 508 -4.61 -19.53 29.39
C THR A 508 -6.05 -19.46 29.92
N LEU A 509 -6.69 -20.61 30.10
CA LEU A 509 -8.10 -20.75 30.47
C LEU A 509 -8.26 -21.83 31.55
N CYS A 510 -9.40 -21.80 32.23
CA CYS A 510 -9.87 -22.89 33.07
C CYS A 510 -10.48 -23.99 32.19
N VAL A 511 -10.12 -25.24 32.47
CA VAL A 511 -10.59 -26.44 31.77
C VAL A 511 -11.31 -27.36 32.75
N LEU A 512 -12.43 -27.90 32.32
CA LEU A 512 -13.18 -28.97 32.95
C LEU A 512 -13.12 -30.18 32.03
N THR A 513 -12.65 -31.31 32.55
CA THR A 513 -12.80 -32.61 31.92
C THR A 513 -13.59 -33.51 32.86
N GLY A 514 -14.65 -34.13 32.36
CA GLY A 514 -15.40 -35.11 33.14
C GLY A 514 -15.81 -36.32 32.32
N ASP A 515 -16.01 -37.44 33.01
CA ASP A 515 -16.37 -38.72 32.40
C ASP A 515 -17.34 -39.49 33.31
N VAL A 516 -18.24 -40.26 32.69
CA VAL A 516 -19.23 -41.06 33.40
C VAL A 516 -18.62 -42.39 33.83
N GLN A 517 -18.46 -42.57 35.15
CA GLN A 517 -17.93 -43.81 35.71
C GLN A 517 -18.74 -45.02 35.25
N GLY A 518 -18.06 -46.02 34.69
CA GLY A 518 -18.66 -47.31 34.35
C GLY A 518 -19.65 -47.27 33.19
N PHE A 519 -19.55 -46.29 32.29
CA PHE A 519 -20.45 -46.11 31.15
C PHE A 519 -20.61 -47.38 30.28
N GLY A 520 -19.53 -48.15 30.08
CA GLY A 520 -19.61 -49.44 29.37
C GLY A 520 -20.47 -50.52 30.06
N GLY A 521 -20.72 -50.41 31.37
CA GLY A 521 -21.70 -51.22 32.09
C GLY A 521 -23.14 -50.75 31.85
N LEU A 522 -23.35 -49.43 31.78
CA LEU A 522 -24.65 -48.80 31.49
C LEU A 522 -25.12 -49.12 30.06
N MET A 523 -24.21 -49.15 29.08
CA MET A 523 -24.50 -49.59 27.72
C MET A 523 -24.98 -51.05 27.67
N ARG A 524 -24.33 -51.94 28.43
CA ARG A 524 -24.74 -53.35 28.53
C ARG A 524 -26.11 -53.54 29.20
N ALA A 525 -26.48 -52.62 30.09
CA ALA A 525 -27.77 -52.59 30.76
C ALA A 525 -28.86 -51.85 29.96
N GLY A 526 -28.55 -51.25 28.80
CA GLY A 526 -29.50 -50.56 27.93
C GLY A 526 -30.04 -49.23 28.48
N VAL A 527 -29.35 -48.63 29.45
CA VAL A 527 -29.75 -47.36 30.09
C VAL A 527 -28.91 -46.16 29.64
N ASP A 528 -27.91 -46.38 28.78
CA ASP A 528 -26.94 -45.38 28.31
C ASP A 528 -27.59 -44.22 27.54
N ALA A 529 -28.63 -44.48 26.75
CA ALA A 529 -29.32 -43.45 25.98
C ALA A 529 -29.91 -42.34 26.87
N ALA A 530 -30.49 -42.71 28.02
CA ALA A 530 -31.05 -41.75 28.98
C ALA A 530 -29.95 -40.94 29.67
N VAL A 531 -28.78 -41.55 29.92
CA VAL A 531 -27.62 -40.88 30.52
C VAL A 531 -26.99 -39.88 29.54
N ARG A 532 -26.81 -40.27 28.27
CA ARG A 532 -26.33 -39.37 27.20
C ARG A 532 -27.27 -38.17 27.03
N GLN A 533 -28.59 -38.42 27.02
CA GLN A 533 -29.58 -37.35 26.92
C GLN A 533 -29.52 -36.39 28.12
N ALA A 534 -29.38 -36.90 29.35
CA ALA A 534 -29.24 -36.07 30.54
C ALA A 534 -27.97 -35.21 30.48
N LEU A 535 -26.84 -35.78 30.03
CA LEU A 535 -25.57 -35.09 29.87
C LEU A 535 -25.67 -33.97 28.81
N GLU A 536 -26.25 -34.26 27.65
CA GLU A 536 -26.48 -33.28 26.58
C GLU A 536 -27.39 -32.13 27.04
N GLN A 537 -28.48 -32.43 27.77
CA GLN A 537 -29.39 -31.42 28.29
C GLN A 537 -28.72 -30.55 29.36
N ALA A 538 -27.95 -31.16 30.26
CA ALA A 538 -27.22 -30.43 31.30
C ALA A 538 -26.17 -29.50 30.68
N MET A 539 -25.43 -29.97 29.67
CA MET A 539 -24.47 -29.16 28.90
C MET A 539 -25.13 -27.98 28.19
N ARG A 540 -26.26 -28.20 27.49
CA ARG A 540 -27.00 -27.12 26.80
C ARG A 540 -27.55 -26.07 27.77
N LYS A 541 -27.94 -26.49 28.98
CA LYS A 541 -28.53 -25.61 29.99
C LYS A 541 -27.48 -24.80 30.75
N TRP A 542 -26.42 -25.45 31.22
CA TRP A 542 -25.47 -24.87 32.17
C TRP A 542 -24.17 -24.38 31.53
N ALA A 543 -23.76 -24.93 30.37
CA ALA A 543 -22.53 -24.51 29.68
C ALA A 543 -22.78 -23.49 28.56
N ARG A 544 -23.99 -22.89 28.47
CA ARG A 544 -24.39 -21.99 27.37
C ARG A 544 -23.54 -20.72 27.27
N GLU A 545 -23.11 -20.18 28.42
CA GLU A 545 -22.32 -18.94 28.49
C GLU A 545 -20.80 -19.20 28.54
N THR A 546 -20.39 -20.47 28.41
CA THR A 546 -18.97 -20.86 28.45
C THR A 546 -18.27 -20.59 27.12
N ILE A 547 -16.94 -20.50 27.16
CA ILE A 547 -16.13 -20.20 25.97
C ILE A 547 -16.20 -21.33 24.95
N ALA A 548 -16.13 -22.59 25.37
CA ALA A 548 -16.43 -23.74 24.51
C ALA A 548 -16.85 -24.95 25.36
N ALA A 549 -17.73 -25.78 24.83
CA ALA A 549 -18.29 -26.93 25.54
C ALA A 549 -18.57 -28.08 24.57
N GLU A 550 -18.05 -29.27 24.86
CA GLU A 550 -18.08 -30.43 23.96
C GLU A 550 -18.34 -31.75 24.69
N ILE A 551 -18.90 -32.70 23.94
CA ILE A 551 -19.11 -34.08 24.36
C ILE A 551 -18.41 -34.99 23.32
N PRO A 552 -17.09 -35.20 23.41
CA PRO A 552 -16.32 -35.87 22.36
C PRO A 552 -16.64 -37.36 22.19
N ALA A 553 -17.00 -38.08 23.26
CA ALA A 553 -17.20 -39.53 23.25
C ALA A 553 -18.57 -40.01 23.77
N GLY A 554 -19.52 -39.08 23.98
CA GLY A 554 -20.87 -39.38 24.47
C GLY A 554 -20.98 -39.58 25.98
N ASP A 555 -19.89 -39.95 26.66
CA ASP A 555 -19.76 -40.11 28.11
C ASP A 555 -18.74 -39.13 28.73
N THR A 556 -17.80 -38.65 27.93
CA THR A 556 -16.85 -37.59 28.30
C THR A 556 -17.39 -36.20 27.96
N VAL A 557 -17.11 -35.20 28.82
CA VAL A 557 -17.41 -33.78 28.62
C VAL A 557 -16.19 -32.91 28.81
N TRP A 558 -16.02 -31.93 27.93
CA TRP A 558 -15.01 -30.87 28.04
C TRP A 558 -15.69 -29.50 28.07
N VAL A 559 -15.31 -28.64 29.01
CA VAL A 559 -15.80 -27.25 29.09
C VAL A 559 -14.64 -26.33 29.39
N VAL A 560 -14.57 -25.17 28.75
CA VAL A 560 -13.54 -24.15 29.00
C VAL A 560 -14.15 -22.78 29.25
N HIS A 561 -13.55 -22.04 30.19
CA HIS A 561 -13.95 -20.68 30.56
C HIS A 561 -12.75 -19.90 31.10
N ASP A 562 -12.82 -18.58 31.13
CA ASP A 562 -11.87 -17.71 31.82
C ASP A 562 -12.20 -17.47 33.31
N ASP A 563 -13.36 -17.92 33.81
CA ASP A 563 -13.80 -17.73 35.19
C ASP A 563 -13.86 -19.08 35.93
N PRO A 564 -13.00 -19.29 36.96
CA PRO A 564 -12.97 -20.53 37.72
C PRO A 564 -14.25 -20.77 38.54
N VAL A 565 -14.96 -19.72 38.96
CA VAL A 565 -16.20 -19.84 39.74
C VAL A 565 -17.34 -20.34 38.86
N VAL A 566 -17.46 -19.80 37.64
CA VAL A 566 -18.44 -20.27 36.65
C VAL A 566 -18.17 -21.73 36.31
N LEU A 567 -16.91 -22.11 36.08
CA LEU A 567 -16.58 -23.48 35.71
C LEU A 567 -16.83 -24.47 36.86
N ALA A 568 -16.59 -24.08 38.11
CA ALA A 568 -16.95 -24.86 39.29
C ALA A 568 -18.47 -25.06 39.43
N GLN A 569 -19.27 -24.03 39.16
CA GLN A 569 -20.73 -24.12 39.16
C GLN A 569 -21.23 -25.07 38.07
N VAL A 570 -20.68 -24.95 36.86
CA VAL A 570 -20.99 -25.88 35.74
C VAL A 570 -20.68 -27.31 36.15
N ALA A 571 -19.50 -27.59 36.71
CA ALA A 571 -19.12 -28.93 37.19
C ALA A 571 -20.15 -29.52 38.18
N ARG A 572 -20.56 -28.72 39.17
CA ARG A 572 -21.54 -29.16 40.17
C ARG A 572 -22.92 -29.44 39.57
N HIS A 573 -23.39 -28.56 38.69
CA HIS A 573 -24.67 -28.74 38.02
C HIS A 573 -24.69 -29.94 37.07
N LEU A 574 -23.61 -30.17 36.32
CA LEU A 574 -23.46 -31.38 35.50
C LEU A 574 -23.54 -32.64 36.37
N MET A 575 -22.82 -32.66 37.49
CA MET A 575 -22.82 -33.78 38.43
C MET A 575 -24.23 -34.08 38.99
N ASP A 576 -24.98 -33.05 39.39
CA ASP A 576 -26.33 -33.22 39.93
C ASP A 576 -27.36 -33.68 38.89
N GLU A 577 -27.34 -33.11 37.69
CA GLU A 577 -28.32 -33.44 36.64
C GLU A 577 -28.06 -34.85 36.08
N VAL A 578 -26.80 -35.25 35.91
CA VAL A 578 -26.43 -36.59 35.43
C VAL A 578 -26.77 -37.66 36.47
N TYR A 579 -26.57 -37.39 37.76
CA TYR A 579 -26.92 -38.31 38.83
C TYR A 579 -28.42 -38.64 38.90
N ARG A 580 -29.30 -37.76 38.39
CA ARG A 580 -30.75 -38.00 38.31
C ARG A 580 -31.15 -38.94 37.18
N ALA A 581 -30.25 -39.25 36.25
CA ALA A 581 -30.54 -40.16 35.15
C ALA A 581 -30.73 -41.61 35.65
N PRO A 582 -31.46 -42.46 34.90
CA PRO A 582 -31.60 -43.89 35.22
C PRO A 582 -30.25 -44.57 35.42
N GLY A 583 -30.12 -45.35 36.50
CA GLY A 583 -28.86 -45.99 36.89
C GLY A 583 -27.97 -45.15 37.81
N GLN A 584 -28.37 -43.92 38.16
CA GLN A 584 -27.64 -43.01 39.07
C GLN A 584 -26.14 -42.89 38.74
N PRO A 585 -25.80 -42.57 37.47
CA PRO A 585 -24.42 -42.49 37.04
C PRO A 585 -23.67 -41.40 37.84
N ARG A 586 -22.41 -41.69 38.17
CA ARG A 586 -21.53 -40.74 38.87
C ARG A 586 -20.50 -40.19 37.89
N LEU A 587 -20.40 -38.88 37.82
CA LEU A 587 -19.35 -38.20 37.08
C LEU A 587 -18.07 -38.12 37.92
N ARG A 588 -16.94 -38.32 37.27
CA ARG A 588 -15.62 -37.90 37.75
C ARG A 588 -15.26 -36.62 37.04
N ILE A 589 -14.94 -35.55 37.75
CA ILE A 589 -14.64 -34.25 37.14
C ILE A 589 -13.30 -33.72 37.65
N ALA A 590 -12.43 -33.34 36.72
CA ALA A 590 -11.16 -32.67 36.98
C ALA A 590 -11.19 -31.24 36.43
N LEU A 591 -10.72 -30.27 37.24
CA LEU A 591 -10.52 -28.88 36.82
C LEU A 591 -9.04 -28.48 36.85
N HIS A 592 -8.60 -27.78 35.82
CA HIS A 592 -7.24 -27.26 35.71
C HIS A 592 -7.21 -25.87 35.06
N TYR A 593 -6.11 -25.16 35.24
CA TYR A 593 -5.88 -23.84 34.64
C TYR A 593 -4.54 -23.83 33.92
N GLY A 594 -4.54 -23.47 32.64
CA GLY A 594 -3.34 -23.45 31.82
C GLY A 594 -3.64 -23.16 30.35
N GLU A 595 -2.66 -23.38 29.47
CA GLU A 595 -2.82 -23.12 28.04
C GLU A 595 -3.82 -24.09 27.38
N VAL A 596 -4.82 -23.51 26.73
CA VAL A 596 -5.85 -24.19 25.95
C VAL A 596 -5.82 -23.68 24.53
N GLN A 597 -5.87 -24.61 23.60
CA GLN A 597 -5.96 -24.37 22.18
C GLN A 597 -7.43 -24.46 21.75
N THR A 598 -7.98 -23.38 21.20
CA THR A 598 -9.38 -23.31 20.71
C THR A 598 -9.43 -22.97 19.24
N ARG A 599 -10.35 -23.55 18.48
CA ARG A 599 -10.60 -23.22 17.06
C ARG A 599 -12.09 -22.94 16.85
N ARG A 600 -12.50 -22.34 15.74
CA ARG A 600 -13.94 -22.16 15.45
C ARG A 600 -14.45 -23.25 14.49
N ARG A 601 -15.54 -23.94 14.82
CA ARG A 601 -16.13 -25.01 13.99
C ARG A 601 -16.66 -24.48 12.66
N THR A 602 -16.32 -25.14 11.56
CA THR A 602 -16.58 -24.70 10.16
C THR A 602 -18.03 -24.34 9.88
N ASN A 603 -18.97 -25.13 10.41
CA ASN A 603 -20.38 -25.03 10.05
C ASN A 603 -21.12 -23.84 10.70
N ASP A 604 -20.77 -23.45 11.92
CA ASP A 604 -21.54 -22.49 12.72
C ASP A 604 -20.67 -21.44 13.43
N GLY A 605 -19.35 -21.50 13.28
CA GLY A 605 -18.44 -20.53 13.89
C GLY A 605 -18.26 -20.68 15.41
N MET A 606 -18.91 -21.67 16.03
CA MET A 606 -18.82 -21.89 17.47
C MET A 606 -17.38 -22.28 17.86
N PRO A 607 -16.81 -21.67 18.91
CA PRO A 607 -15.54 -22.10 19.47
C PRO A 607 -15.61 -23.56 19.94
N VAL A 608 -14.58 -24.32 19.58
CA VAL A 608 -14.36 -25.73 19.89
C VAL A 608 -12.94 -25.92 20.40
N ILE A 609 -12.73 -26.91 21.25
CA ILE A 609 -11.47 -27.23 21.89
C ILE A 609 -10.61 -28.00 20.88
N ALA A 610 -9.44 -27.47 20.54
CA ALA A 610 -8.48 -28.05 19.61
C ALA A 610 -7.34 -28.81 20.32
N GLY A 611 -7.14 -28.58 21.62
CA GLY A 611 -6.12 -29.25 22.44
C GLY A 611 -5.56 -28.34 23.53
N GLY A 612 -4.29 -28.54 23.89
CA GLY A 612 -3.53 -27.74 24.86
C GLY A 612 -3.12 -28.55 26.08
N ASP A 613 -2.00 -28.15 26.68
CA ASP A 613 -1.42 -28.84 27.85
C ASP A 613 -2.41 -28.88 29.02
N ALA A 614 -3.27 -27.86 29.15
CA ALA A 614 -4.25 -27.82 30.22
C ALA A 614 -5.37 -28.86 30.05
N VAL A 615 -5.81 -29.11 28.81
CA VAL A 615 -6.79 -30.17 28.49
C VAL A 615 -6.18 -31.54 28.75
N LEU A 616 -4.91 -31.69 28.38
CA LEU A 616 -4.16 -32.93 28.59
C LEU A 616 -3.95 -33.23 30.08
N CYS A 617 -3.60 -32.21 30.88
CA CYS A 617 -3.48 -32.31 32.33
C CYS A 617 -4.83 -32.69 32.98
N ALA A 618 -5.92 -31.96 32.67
CA ALA A 618 -7.25 -32.27 33.22
C ALA A 618 -7.74 -33.68 32.85
N ALA A 619 -7.53 -34.12 31.60
CA ALA A 619 -7.86 -35.47 31.14
C ALA A 619 -7.01 -36.56 31.80
N ARG A 620 -5.81 -36.23 32.29
CA ARG A 620 -4.96 -37.15 33.06
C ARG A 620 -5.30 -37.17 34.55
N VAL A 621 -5.84 -36.09 35.10
CA VAL A 621 -6.33 -36.04 36.48
C VAL A 621 -7.66 -36.80 36.61
N GLU A 622 -8.56 -36.67 35.64
CA GLU A 622 -9.91 -37.26 35.65
C GLU A 622 -9.94 -38.74 36.11
N PRO A 623 -9.07 -39.64 35.61
CA PRO A 623 -9.13 -41.06 35.98
C PRO A 623 -8.85 -41.33 37.46
N HIS A 624 -8.13 -40.41 38.13
CA HIS A 624 -7.81 -40.51 39.55
C HIS A 624 -8.94 -39.98 40.44
N VAL A 625 -9.88 -39.21 39.89
CA VAL A 625 -10.97 -38.59 40.65
C VAL A 625 -11.94 -39.67 41.13
N GLU A 626 -12.31 -39.61 42.40
CA GLU A 626 -13.30 -40.53 42.96
C GLU A 626 -14.70 -40.29 42.35
N PRO A 627 -15.49 -41.34 42.05
CA PRO A 627 -16.80 -41.18 41.43
C PRO A 627 -17.76 -40.30 42.24
N GLY A 628 -18.26 -39.23 41.61
CA GLY A 628 -19.14 -38.24 42.25
C GLY A 628 -18.39 -37.12 42.96
N GLN A 629 -17.10 -36.93 42.66
CA GLN A 629 -16.30 -35.83 43.18
C GLN A 629 -15.80 -34.92 42.04
N ILE A 630 -15.44 -33.69 42.44
CA ILE A 630 -14.78 -32.71 41.59
C ILE A 630 -13.40 -32.46 42.21
N TRP A 631 -12.33 -32.77 41.49
CA TRP A 631 -10.97 -32.48 41.92
C TRP A 631 -10.38 -31.36 41.08
N VAL A 632 -9.50 -30.58 41.69
CA VAL A 632 -8.84 -29.43 41.08
C VAL A 632 -7.34 -29.50 41.32
N THR A 633 -6.59 -29.01 40.36
CA THR A 633 -5.14 -28.80 40.50
C THR A 633 -4.81 -27.56 41.34
N GLU A 634 -3.57 -27.44 41.83
CA GLU A 634 -3.12 -26.26 42.57
C GLU A 634 -3.21 -24.98 41.71
N GLU A 635 -2.94 -25.07 40.41
CA GLU A 635 -3.05 -23.94 39.48
C GLU A 635 -4.49 -23.42 39.40
N PHE A 636 -5.48 -24.31 39.34
CA PHE A 636 -6.90 -23.92 39.36
C PHE A 636 -7.30 -23.36 40.73
N ARG A 637 -6.83 -23.98 41.82
CA ARG A 637 -7.09 -23.51 43.19
C ARG A 637 -6.58 -22.10 43.42
N ALA A 638 -5.39 -21.77 42.90
CA ALA A 638 -4.83 -20.41 42.96
C ALA A 638 -5.76 -19.40 42.26
N GLN A 639 -6.22 -19.72 41.05
CA GLN A 639 -7.17 -18.85 40.31
C GLN A 639 -8.52 -18.70 41.02
N LEU A 640 -9.03 -19.77 41.63
CA LEU A 640 -10.27 -19.74 42.39
C LEU A 640 -10.16 -18.86 43.65
N ALA A 641 -9.00 -18.86 44.31
CA ALA A 641 -8.76 -18.06 45.51
C ALA A 641 -8.70 -16.54 45.25
N GLU A 642 -8.40 -16.13 44.01
CA GLU A 642 -8.42 -14.72 43.60
C GLU A 642 -9.84 -14.16 43.42
N ARG A 643 -10.87 -15.01 43.43
CA ARG A 643 -12.26 -14.64 43.21
C ARG A 643 -13.11 -14.87 44.47
N PRO A 644 -14.01 -13.94 44.84
CA PRO A 644 -14.95 -14.17 45.94
C PRO A 644 -15.87 -15.36 45.62
N SER A 645 -15.77 -16.45 46.39
CA SER A 645 -16.62 -17.62 46.19
C SER A 645 -16.86 -18.40 47.50
N LEU A 646 -17.92 -19.21 47.52
CA LEU A 646 -18.24 -20.08 48.66
C LEU A 646 -17.49 -21.42 48.63
N TRP A 647 -16.79 -21.70 47.52
CA TRP A 647 -16.10 -22.96 47.29
C TRP A 647 -14.92 -23.15 48.23
N ARG A 648 -14.80 -24.36 48.78
CA ARG A 648 -13.68 -24.79 49.63
C ARG A 648 -12.87 -25.87 48.92
N THR A 649 -11.57 -25.91 49.21
CA THR A 649 -10.66 -26.91 48.68
C THR A 649 -10.03 -27.71 49.82
N THR A 650 -10.06 -29.03 49.74
CA THR A 650 -9.41 -29.94 50.70
C THR A 650 -8.33 -30.75 49.99
N PRO A 651 -7.09 -30.84 50.52
CA PRO A 651 -6.00 -31.52 49.84
C PRO A 651 -6.27 -33.03 49.70
N VAL A 652 -5.93 -33.58 48.54
CA VAL A 652 -6.00 -35.02 48.24
C VAL A 652 -4.58 -35.57 48.25
N THR A 653 -4.35 -36.60 49.06
CA THR A 653 -3.03 -37.24 49.19
C THR A 653 -2.94 -38.50 48.33
N GLY A 654 -1.79 -38.71 47.68
CA GLY A 654 -1.51 -39.90 46.89
C GLY A 654 -1.27 -41.16 47.74
N SER A 655 -1.03 -42.29 47.06
CA SER A 655 -0.65 -43.55 47.70
C SER A 655 0.60 -43.36 48.57
N GLY A 656 0.51 -43.67 49.86
CA GLY A 656 1.59 -43.47 50.82
C GLY A 656 1.64 -42.08 51.49
N GLY A 657 0.63 -41.22 51.29
CA GLY A 657 0.54 -39.91 51.95
C GLY A 657 1.36 -38.81 51.27
N ALA A 658 1.83 -39.05 50.04
CA ALA A 658 2.57 -38.06 49.26
C ALA A 658 1.66 -36.86 48.90
N PRO A 659 2.17 -35.62 48.96
CA PRO A 659 1.42 -34.41 48.63
C PRO A 659 1.16 -34.24 47.12
N GLU A 660 1.91 -34.96 46.28
CA GLU A 660 1.83 -34.92 44.83
C GLU A 660 1.49 -36.31 44.29
N ILE A 661 0.66 -36.34 43.25
CA ILE A 661 0.18 -37.55 42.59
C ILE A 661 0.74 -37.54 41.16
N ASN A 662 1.38 -38.65 40.75
CA ASN A 662 1.79 -38.83 39.36
C ASN A 662 0.57 -39.20 38.52
N ILE A 663 0.18 -38.31 37.60
CA ILE A 663 -0.97 -38.47 36.70
C ILE A 663 -0.55 -39.01 35.33
N LYS A 664 0.63 -39.62 35.24
CA LYS A 664 1.06 -40.34 34.04
C LYS A 664 0.16 -41.55 33.80
N LYS A 665 -0.20 -41.75 32.52
CA LYS A 665 -0.96 -42.93 32.09
C LYS A 665 -0.16 -44.22 32.35
N GLU A 666 -0.77 -45.19 33.05
CA GLU A 666 -0.15 -46.49 33.30
C GLU A 666 0.22 -47.18 31.96
N GLY A 667 1.49 -47.60 31.84
CA GLY A 667 2.03 -48.21 30.62
C GLY A 667 2.41 -47.24 29.49
N GLY A 668 2.29 -45.92 29.68
CA GLY A 668 2.69 -44.92 28.70
C GLY A 668 4.20 -44.64 28.66
N THR A 669 4.71 -44.28 27.48
CA THR A 669 6.12 -43.86 27.26
C THR A 669 6.40 -42.40 27.63
N GLU A 670 5.40 -41.70 28.15
CA GLU A 670 5.43 -40.27 28.48
C GLU A 670 6.22 -39.99 29.78
N PRO A 671 6.76 -38.78 29.98
CA PRO A 671 7.42 -38.42 31.23
C PRO A 671 6.44 -38.39 32.41
N ASP A 672 6.97 -38.59 33.62
CA ASP A 672 6.17 -38.46 34.85
C ASP A 672 5.65 -37.03 34.99
N LEU A 673 4.37 -36.89 35.40
CA LEU A 673 3.72 -35.60 35.61
C LEU A 673 3.13 -35.60 37.02
N TRP A 674 3.80 -34.92 37.94
CA TRP A 674 3.40 -34.84 39.34
C TRP A 674 2.58 -33.57 39.60
N VAL A 675 1.39 -33.73 40.17
CA VAL A 675 0.48 -32.60 40.46
C VAL A 675 -0.06 -32.68 41.89
N ARG A 676 -0.35 -31.52 42.48
CA ARG A 676 -1.07 -31.42 43.75
C ARG A 676 -2.56 -31.30 43.47
N LEU A 677 -3.35 -32.17 44.08
CA LEU A 677 -4.79 -32.24 43.86
C LEU A 677 -5.56 -31.84 45.11
N HIS A 678 -6.70 -31.20 44.89
CA HIS A 678 -7.62 -30.79 45.94
C HIS A 678 -9.04 -31.18 45.55
N ARG A 679 -9.83 -31.68 46.50
CA ARG A 679 -11.25 -31.89 46.32
C ARG A 679 -11.97 -30.55 46.49
N LEU A 680 -12.83 -30.23 45.53
CA LEU A 680 -13.66 -29.02 45.53
C LEU A 680 -15.01 -29.29 46.17
N GLU A 681 -15.39 -28.45 47.12
CA GLU A 681 -16.62 -28.55 47.91
C GLU A 681 -17.36 -27.22 47.89
N PHE A 682 -18.69 -27.25 47.77
CA PHE A 682 -19.55 -26.07 47.85
C PHE A 682 -20.06 -25.86 49.28
#